data_AF-A0A2V9JW54-F1
#
_entry.id   AF-A0A2V9JW54-F1
#
_cell.length_a   1.000
_cell.length_b   1.000
_cell.length_c   1.000
_cell.angle_alpha   90.00
_cell.angle_beta   90.00
_cell.angle_gamma   90.00
#
_symmetry.space_group_name_H-M   'P 1'
#
loop_
_entity.id
_entity.type
_entity.pdbx_description
1 polymer ?
#
loop_
_entity_poly.entity_id
_entity_poly.type
_entity_poly.pdbx_seq_one_letter_code
_entity_poly.pdbx_strand_id
1 'polypeptide(L)'
;MPTARTAAAFAAALVACSATVAPAGKPRAILYVTNSGGDDVTVVDAATRAVIGSIQTGSTPHGLEAAPDGSRIYCSGETDDDIVAVDTATSTVLWKAAIGERPNHIAVSADGRYVFAPIRSRDYADVVDTAAARKVASVPVGKSPHNAYRAPNGKWIYVTSMGEDKVTIVDVATRSAVGAIPLGGEPRPAAITRDNRRMYAALTGLHGFVVADIEARKVIQKVELPPADVSDVSTYGYTPTHGLALRPDERQFWITNVFGNAVEVFSVPEHKLLGSVPVGLAPNWMSFGPEGKLLYVSNAGSNDVSIIDTDARREVARVPVGLAPKRLLVVNVPRGMEGPEAEGWKRAAARPSSTDYNLKGGGILSSETYSFNERFRRGELTLEAAPALFRKLGIPGISLNALYMRSWDEPYLDRLRKAIRDEGRVLTAFIIEGNLVSDDEAANRRQLEEDRKMMRAARYLGAPVVRVNLGRTGRGDEADRTAGVERAIAAFRELLPLARELGLRMTIENHGGPSKTADGIVRIIQGTDPAWVGSCLDFGNWEDRQGMYGEIEKLAPFAYHTHLKCHDFDRYGDEAAIDYRKAFGSLARTGYGRALSIEFEGKGDAVEGVTKMRDLAVKLWIGTAKTPYPALLARPGTR
;
A
#
# COMPACT_ATOMS: atom_id res chain seq x y z
N MET A 1 -58.08 -62.11 -51.48
CA MET A 1 -57.43 -63.01 -50.48
C MET A 1 -56.24 -63.70 -51.14
N PRO A 2 -55.19 -64.10 -50.41
CA PRO A 2 -54.86 -63.73 -49.03
C PRO A 2 -54.27 -62.28 -49.05
N THR A 3 -53.20 -61.79 -48.41
CA THR A 3 -52.20 -62.32 -47.44
C THR A 3 -51.65 -61.14 -46.62
N ALA A 4 -51.20 -61.36 -45.39
CA ALA A 4 -50.54 -60.33 -44.57
C ALA A 4 -49.02 -60.32 -44.74
N ARG A 5 -48.39 -59.14 -44.53
CA ARG A 5 -46.97 -59.01 -44.16
C ARG A 5 -46.88 -58.18 -42.87
N THR A 6 -46.11 -58.68 -41.90
CA THR A 6 -45.90 -58.05 -40.60
C THR A 6 -44.96 -56.85 -40.70
N ALA A 7 -45.38 -55.71 -40.15
CA ALA A 7 -44.48 -54.58 -39.90
C ALA A 7 -43.70 -54.82 -38.59
N ALA A 8 -42.39 -54.57 -38.60
CA ALA A 8 -41.56 -54.65 -37.39
C ALA A 8 -41.66 -53.32 -36.62
N ALA A 9 -42.11 -53.37 -35.37
CA ALA A 9 -42.14 -52.21 -34.47
C ALA A 9 -40.80 -52.08 -33.72
N PHE A 10 -40.09 -50.96 -33.91
CA PHE A 10 -38.93 -50.62 -33.09
C PHE A 10 -39.39 -50.09 -31.73
N ALA A 11 -39.14 -50.85 -30.66
CA ALA A 11 -39.36 -50.39 -29.29
C ALA A 11 -38.14 -49.57 -28.82
N ALA A 12 -38.25 -48.24 -28.83
CA ALA A 12 -37.25 -47.36 -28.25
C ALA A 12 -37.45 -47.25 -26.72
N ALA A 13 -36.56 -47.88 -25.95
CA ALA A 13 -36.57 -47.78 -24.49
C ALA A 13 -36.00 -46.44 -24.03
N LEU A 14 -36.85 -45.56 -23.48
CA LEU A 14 -36.37 -44.37 -22.77
C LEU A 14 -35.72 -44.77 -21.44
N VAL A 15 -34.38 -44.70 -21.39
CA VAL A 15 -33.64 -44.72 -20.12
C VAL A 15 -33.77 -43.34 -19.47
N ALA A 16 -34.62 -43.25 -18.44
CA ALA A 16 -34.78 -42.04 -17.65
C ALA A 16 -33.57 -41.87 -16.71
N CYS A 17 -32.53 -41.16 -17.15
CA CYS A 17 -31.41 -40.77 -16.31
C CYS A 17 -31.87 -39.74 -15.26
N SER A 18 -32.26 -40.21 -14.07
CA SER A 18 -32.46 -39.38 -12.89
C SER A 18 -31.13 -38.77 -12.42
N ALA A 19 -30.78 -37.61 -12.98
CA ALA A 19 -29.63 -36.84 -12.54
C ALA A 19 -29.82 -36.40 -11.08
N THR A 20 -29.09 -37.03 -10.16
CA THR A 20 -29.06 -36.66 -8.74
C THR A 20 -28.40 -35.29 -8.59
N VAL A 21 -29.21 -34.24 -8.48
CA VAL A 21 -28.72 -32.89 -8.15
C VAL A 21 -28.09 -32.96 -6.76
N ALA A 22 -26.77 -32.76 -6.69
CA ALA A 22 -26.06 -32.65 -5.42
C ALA A 22 -26.65 -31.48 -4.60
N PRO A 23 -26.84 -31.62 -3.27
CA PRO A 23 -27.39 -30.55 -2.45
C PRO A 23 -26.50 -29.32 -2.54
N ALA A 24 -27.09 -28.16 -2.84
CA ALA A 24 -26.35 -26.91 -2.93
C ALA A 24 -25.73 -26.59 -1.56
N GLY A 25 -24.39 -26.57 -1.50
CA GLY A 25 -23.66 -26.14 -0.31
C GLY A 25 -24.08 -24.73 0.12
N LYS A 26 -24.09 -24.46 1.43
CA LYS A 26 -24.56 -23.17 1.97
C LYS A 26 -23.76 -22.02 1.35
N PRO A 27 -24.41 -20.91 0.93
CA PRO A 27 -23.71 -19.73 0.42
C PRO A 27 -22.64 -19.25 1.39
N ARG A 28 -21.45 -18.93 0.86
CA ARG A 28 -20.28 -18.53 1.66
C ARG A 28 -20.12 -17.01 1.59
N ALA A 29 -20.11 -16.36 2.75
CA ALA A 29 -19.86 -14.93 2.83
C ALA A 29 -18.36 -14.63 2.63
N ILE A 30 -18.03 -13.91 1.56
CA ILE A 30 -16.68 -13.51 1.18
C ILE A 30 -16.60 -11.99 1.17
N LEU A 31 -15.60 -11.44 1.84
CA LEU A 31 -15.25 -10.02 1.79
C LEU A 31 -14.22 -9.81 0.67
N TYR A 32 -14.52 -8.92 -0.27
CA TYR A 32 -13.60 -8.48 -1.31
C TYR A 32 -13.17 -7.03 -1.02
N VAL A 33 -11.89 -6.68 -1.24
CA VAL A 33 -11.29 -5.39 -0.88
C VAL A 33 -10.40 -4.86 -2.02
N THR A 34 -10.69 -3.68 -2.60
CA THR A 34 -9.85 -3.07 -3.63
C THR A 34 -8.62 -2.40 -3.03
N ASN A 35 -7.43 -2.84 -3.46
CA ASN A 35 -6.15 -2.32 -2.99
C ASN A 35 -5.65 -1.24 -3.94
N SER A 36 -6.16 -0.01 -3.79
CA SER A 36 -6.01 1.04 -4.81
C SER A 36 -4.59 1.57 -5.02
N GLY A 37 -3.64 1.23 -4.13
CA GLY A 37 -2.21 1.49 -4.33
C GLY A 37 -1.46 0.34 -5.01
N GLY A 38 -2.13 -0.78 -5.27
CA GLY A 38 -1.60 -1.94 -6.00
C GLY A 38 -2.37 -2.22 -7.29
N ASP A 39 -2.46 -3.50 -7.61
CA ASP A 39 -3.04 -4.06 -8.85
C ASP A 39 -4.16 -5.09 -8.57
N ASP A 40 -4.52 -5.29 -7.29
CA ASP A 40 -5.26 -6.46 -6.81
C ASP A 40 -6.50 -6.16 -5.95
N VAL A 41 -7.38 -7.17 -5.88
CA VAL A 41 -8.49 -7.26 -4.91
C VAL A 41 -8.18 -8.37 -3.92
N THR A 42 -7.95 -8.01 -2.65
CA THR A 42 -7.74 -8.99 -1.57
C THR A 42 -9.07 -9.70 -1.27
N VAL A 43 -9.00 -11.02 -1.09
CA VAL A 43 -10.16 -11.88 -0.84
C VAL A 43 -10.06 -12.52 0.55
N VAL A 44 -11.07 -12.28 1.38
CA VAL A 44 -11.11 -12.63 2.80
C VAL A 44 -12.37 -13.44 3.11
N ASP A 45 -12.22 -14.52 3.87
CA ASP A 45 -13.35 -15.30 4.36
C ASP A 45 -14.04 -14.59 5.53
N ALA A 46 -15.33 -14.28 5.42
CA ALA A 46 -16.00 -13.46 6.44
C ALA A 46 -16.21 -14.19 7.79
N ALA A 47 -16.19 -15.53 7.81
CA ALA A 47 -16.44 -16.33 9.01
C ALA A 47 -15.16 -16.57 9.83
N THR A 48 -14.08 -17.01 9.16
CA THR A 48 -12.76 -17.29 9.74
C THR A 48 -11.84 -16.06 9.78
N ARG A 49 -12.15 -15.02 9.00
CA ARG A 49 -11.40 -13.76 8.86
C ARG A 49 -10.00 -13.93 8.24
N ALA A 50 -9.74 -15.09 7.63
CA ALA A 50 -8.49 -15.37 6.94
C ALA A 50 -8.49 -14.70 5.55
N VAL A 51 -7.37 -14.10 5.16
CA VAL A 51 -7.06 -13.86 3.74
C VAL A 51 -6.93 -15.22 3.07
N ILE A 52 -7.72 -15.44 2.02
CA ILE A 52 -7.83 -16.71 1.31
C ILE A 52 -7.40 -16.60 -0.16
N GLY A 53 -7.34 -15.39 -0.71
CA GLY A 53 -6.82 -15.17 -2.07
C GLY A 53 -6.56 -13.69 -2.38
N SER A 54 -6.07 -13.44 -3.59
CA SER A 54 -5.91 -12.13 -4.21
C SER A 54 -6.26 -12.27 -5.70
N ILE A 55 -7.08 -11.36 -6.21
CA ILE A 55 -7.46 -11.32 -7.63
C ILE A 55 -6.70 -10.18 -8.31
N GLN A 56 -5.87 -10.51 -9.30
CA GLN A 56 -5.21 -9.51 -10.12
C GLN A 56 -6.22 -8.86 -11.07
N THR A 57 -6.46 -7.55 -10.88
CA THR A 57 -7.45 -6.78 -11.66
C THR A 57 -6.81 -5.80 -12.64
N GLY A 58 -5.58 -5.34 -12.39
CA GLY A 58 -4.96 -4.23 -13.12
C GLY A 58 -4.84 -2.97 -12.26
N SER A 59 -4.28 -1.91 -12.84
CA SER A 59 -3.70 -0.79 -12.07
C SER A 59 -4.75 0.04 -11.33
N THR A 60 -4.48 0.32 -10.05
CA THR A 60 -5.30 1.23 -9.22
C THR A 60 -6.77 0.81 -9.15
N PRO A 61 -7.08 -0.42 -8.66
CA PRO A 61 -8.46 -0.88 -8.51
C PRO A 61 -9.17 0.00 -7.48
N HIS A 62 -10.29 0.60 -7.87
CA HIS A 62 -10.94 1.65 -7.09
C HIS A 62 -12.36 1.29 -6.68
N GLY A 63 -13.31 1.35 -7.63
CA GLY A 63 -14.69 0.95 -7.39
C GLY A 63 -14.83 -0.56 -7.27
N LEU A 64 -15.80 -1.01 -6.47
CA LEU A 64 -16.16 -2.42 -6.34
C LEU A 64 -17.67 -2.53 -6.08
N GLU A 65 -18.35 -3.43 -6.77
CA GLU A 65 -19.76 -3.79 -6.54
C GLU A 65 -20.02 -5.23 -7.04
N ALA A 66 -21.08 -5.87 -6.54
CA ALA A 66 -21.46 -7.23 -6.93
C ALA A 66 -22.63 -7.25 -7.95
N ALA A 67 -22.72 -8.33 -8.72
CA ALA A 67 -23.97 -8.71 -9.36
C ALA A 67 -25.04 -9.04 -8.28
N PRO A 68 -26.34 -8.75 -8.51
CA PRO A 68 -27.40 -8.98 -7.51
C PRO A 68 -27.57 -10.44 -7.08
N ASP A 69 -27.10 -11.39 -7.89
CA ASP A 69 -27.09 -12.84 -7.60
C ASP A 69 -25.82 -13.31 -6.87
N GLY A 70 -24.84 -12.43 -6.65
CA GLY A 70 -23.54 -12.77 -6.06
C GLY A 70 -22.59 -13.59 -6.94
N SER A 71 -22.92 -13.83 -8.22
CA SER A 71 -22.09 -14.66 -9.12
C SER A 71 -20.84 -13.96 -9.65
N ARG A 72 -20.84 -12.62 -9.63
CA ARG A 72 -19.74 -11.79 -10.13
C ARG A 72 -19.50 -10.60 -9.22
N ILE A 73 -18.26 -10.12 -9.22
CA ILE A 73 -17.91 -8.75 -8.81
C ILE A 73 -17.42 -7.97 -10.03
N TYR A 74 -17.65 -6.67 -9.99
CA TYR A 74 -17.15 -5.71 -10.95
C TYR A 74 -16.23 -4.73 -10.23
N CYS A 75 -15.08 -4.42 -10.83
CA CYS A 75 -14.11 -3.45 -10.34
C CYS A 75 -13.84 -2.39 -11.41
N SER A 76 -13.53 -1.16 -11.02
CA SER A 76 -13.01 -0.13 -11.93
C SER A 76 -11.52 0.10 -11.71
N GLY A 77 -10.71 0.05 -12.77
CA GLY A 77 -9.31 0.47 -12.74
C GLY A 77 -9.21 1.97 -12.96
N GLU A 78 -8.88 2.76 -11.92
CA GLU A 78 -8.82 4.24 -12.02
C GLU A 78 -7.64 4.71 -12.91
N THR A 79 -6.69 3.83 -13.26
CA THR A 79 -5.57 4.11 -14.18
C THR A 79 -5.57 3.24 -15.45
N ASP A 80 -6.26 2.10 -15.45
CA ASP A 80 -6.45 1.24 -16.64
C ASP A 80 -7.63 1.70 -17.54
N ASP A 81 -8.43 2.68 -17.09
CA ASP A 81 -9.62 3.21 -17.76
C ASP A 81 -10.68 2.15 -18.15
N ASP A 82 -10.87 1.15 -17.29
CA ASP A 82 -11.72 -0.01 -17.57
C ASP A 82 -12.66 -0.44 -16.44
N ILE A 83 -13.60 -1.32 -16.80
CA ILE A 83 -14.35 -2.19 -15.88
C ILE A 83 -13.85 -3.62 -16.03
N VAL A 84 -13.39 -4.20 -14.93
CA VAL A 84 -12.98 -5.60 -14.80
C VAL A 84 -14.15 -6.40 -14.21
N ALA A 85 -14.58 -7.47 -14.87
CA ALA A 85 -15.53 -8.44 -14.29
C ALA A 85 -14.80 -9.69 -13.82
N VAL A 86 -15.17 -10.20 -12.65
CA VAL A 86 -14.56 -11.38 -12.02
C VAL A 86 -15.67 -12.34 -11.57
N ASP A 87 -15.49 -13.63 -11.83
CA ASP A 87 -16.37 -14.70 -11.31
C ASP A 87 -16.07 -14.95 -9.82
N THR A 88 -17.09 -15.00 -8.95
CA THR A 88 -16.88 -15.13 -7.50
C THR A 88 -16.56 -16.55 -7.04
N ALA A 89 -16.91 -17.58 -7.81
CA ALA A 89 -16.64 -18.96 -7.47
C ALA A 89 -15.21 -19.36 -7.83
N THR A 90 -14.74 -18.99 -9.03
CA THR A 90 -13.36 -19.28 -9.49
C THR A 90 -12.36 -18.20 -9.10
N SER A 91 -12.81 -16.98 -8.80
CA SER A 91 -11.96 -15.78 -8.61
C SER A 91 -11.10 -15.42 -9.84
N THR A 92 -11.56 -15.76 -11.05
CA THR A 92 -10.90 -15.41 -12.31
C THR A 92 -11.54 -14.21 -13.00
N VAL A 93 -10.73 -13.31 -13.57
CA VAL A 93 -11.21 -12.26 -14.48
C VAL A 93 -11.91 -12.91 -15.68
N LEU A 94 -13.15 -12.49 -15.92
CA LEU A 94 -13.99 -12.92 -17.05
C LEU A 94 -13.78 -12.03 -18.28
N TRP A 95 -13.68 -10.71 -18.08
CA TRP A 95 -13.46 -9.71 -19.12
C TRP A 95 -13.00 -8.37 -18.54
N LYS A 96 -12.38 -7.55 -19.40
CA LYS A 96 -12.13 -6.12 -19.20
C LYS A 96 -12.90 -5.33 -20.28
N ALA A 97 -13.54 -4.23 -19.90
CA ALA A 97 -14.32 -3.37 -20.79
C ALA A 97 -13.86 -1.91 -20.66
N ALA A 98 -13.24 -1.37 -21.71
CA ALA A 98 -12.75 0.01 -21.73
C ALA A 98 -13.89 1.04 -21.66
N ILE A 99 -13.68 2.08 -20.85
CA ILE A 99 -14.60 3.19 -20.60
C ILE A 99 -13.85 4.53 -20.67
N GLY A 100 -14.42 5.61 -20.13
CA GLY A 100 -13.80 6.93 -20.10
C GLY A 100 -12.73 7.08 -19.01
N GLU A 101 -11.89 8.11 -19.20
CA GLU A 101 -10.73 8.43 -18.36
C GLU A 101 -11.04 8.60 -16.86
N ARG A 102 -10.25 7.89 -16.04
CA ARG A 102 -10.25 7.92 -14.57
C ARG A 102 -11.61 7.54 -13.97
N PRO A 103 -12.08 6.29 -14.15
CA PRO A 103 -13.34 5.83 -13.57
C PRO A 103 -13.22 5.67 -12.04
N ASN A 104 -14.32 5.93 -11.32
CA ASN A 104 -14.35 5.83 -9.85
C ASN A 104 -15.41 4.83 -9.36
N HIS A 105 -16.15 5.07 -8.27
CA HIS A 105 -17.04 4.04 -7.72
C HIS A 105 -18.29 3.80 -8.56
N ILE A 106 -18.44 2.53 -8.96
CA ILE A 106 -19.48 2.04 -9.87
C ILE A 106 -20.73 1.55 -9.13
N ALA A 107 -21.86 1.46 -9.85
CA ALA A 107 -23.06 0.78 -9.38
C ALA A 107 -23.58 -0.21 -10.42
N VAL A 108 -24.14 -1.33 -9.96
CA VAL A 108 -24.79 -2.35 -10.80
C VAL A 108 -26.31 -2.13 -10.77
N SER A 109 -27.00 -2.31 -11.90
CA SER A 109 -28.47 -2.26 -11.95
C SER A 109 -29.13 -3.42 -11.18
N ALA A 110 -30.39 -3.26 -10.77
CA ALA A 110 -31.09 -4.27 -9.96
C ALA A 110 -31.34 -5.62 -10.69
N ASP A 111 -31.27 -5.63 -12.02
CA ASP A 111 -31.32 -6.81 -12.88
C ASP A 111 -29.92 -7.39 -13.23
N GLY A 112 -28.84 -6.80 -12.71
CA GLY A 112 -27.47 -7.20 -12.99
C GLY A 112 -26.95 -6.86 -14.39
N ARG A 113 -27.78 -6.26 -15.26
CA ARG A 113 -27.50 -6.08 -16.68
C ARG A 113 -26.50 -4.96 -16.99
N TYR A 114 -26.45 -3.92 -16.17
CA TYR A 114 -25.67 -2.72 -16.45
C TYR A 114 -24.75 -2.34 -15.28
N VAL A 115 -23.49 -2.03 -15.59
CA VAL A 115 -22.57 -1.32 -14.69
C VAL A 115 -22.56 0.15 -15.10
N PHE A 116 -22.80 1.05 -14.15
CA PHE A 116 -22.71 2.50 -14.31
C PHE A 116 -21.44 3.01 -13.64
N ALA A 117 -20.58 3.70 -14.40
CA ALA A 117 -19.25 4.12 -13.98
C ALA A 117 -19.07 5.65 -14.10
N PRO A 118 -18.97 6.40 -12.97
CA PRO A 118 -18.63 7.82 -12.99
C PRO A 118 -17.23 8.05 -13.57
N ILE A 119 -17.13 8.89 -14.60
CA ILE A 119 -15.88 9.18 -15.31
C ILE A 119 -15.29 10.50 -14.79
N ARG A 120 -14.37 10.40 -13.82
CA ARG A 120 -13.96 11.50 -12.94
C ARG A 120 -13.13 12.59 -13.65
N SER A 121 -12.64 12.35 -14.87
CA SER A 121 -12.00 13.37 -15.72
C SER A 121 -12.95 14.01 -16.74
N ARG A 122 -14.26 13.70 -16.70
CA ARG A 122 -15.29 14.16 -17.65
C ARG A 122 -16.58 14.54 -16.89
N ASP A 123 -17.65 14.80 -17.63
CA ASP A 123 -18.95 15.27 -17.09
C ASP A 123 -20.07 14.21 -17.20
N TYR A 124 -19.69 12.95 -17.43
CA TYR A 124 -20.61 11.83 -17.72
C TYR A 124 -20.30 10.57 -16.89
N ALA A 125 -21.30 9.67 -16.81
CA ALA A 125 -21.13 8.31 -16.34
C ALA A 125 -21.31 7.34 -17.51
N ASP A 126 -20.36 6.43 -17.71
CA ASP A 126 -20.46 5.39 -18.74
C ASP A 126 -21.35 4.23 -18.27
N VAL A 127 -21.99 3.56 -19.24
CA VAL A 127 -22.82 2.38 -19.01
C VAL A 127 -22.26 1.20 -19.80
N VAL A 128 -21.90 0.13 -19.10
CA VAL A 128 -21.41 -1.15 -19.65
C VAL A 128 -22.52 -2.20 -19.54
N ASP A 129 -22.84 -2.89 -20.63
CA ASP A 129 -23.76 -4.05 -20.59
C ASP A 129 -22.95 -5.31 -20.22
N THR A 130 -23.37 -6.00 -19.16
CA THR A 130 -22.62 -7.08 -18.50
C THR A 130 -22.69 -8.43 -19.20
N ALA A 131 -23.58 -8.55 -20.21
CA ALA A 131 -23.64 -9.69 -21.12
C ALA A 131 -22.84 -9.41 -22.40
N ALA A 132 -22.86 -8.17 -22.90
CA ALA A 132 -22.08 -7.75 -24.07
C ALA A 132 -20.61 -7.40 -23.76
N ALA A 133 -20.22 -7.34 -22.47
CA ALA A 133 -18.87 -7.04 -21.98
C ALA A 133 -18.25 -5.74 -22.55
N ARG A 134 -19.08 -4.70 -22.78
CA ARG A 134 -18.64 -3.45 -23.41
C ARG A 134 -19.52 -2.26 -23.04
N LYS A 135 -18.98 -1.05 -23.23
CA LYS A 135 -19.77 0.19 -23.19
C LYS A 135 -20.92 0.16 -24.21
N VAL A 136 -22.08 0.66 -23.78
CA VAL A 136 -23.31 0.82 -24.57
C VAL A 136 -23.90 2.23 -24.53
N ALA A 137 -23.57 3.06 -23.53
CA ALA A 137 -24.00 4.45 -23.44
C ALA A 137 -23.05 5.29 -22.57
N SER A 138 -23.20 6.62 -22.65
CA SER A 138 -22.58 7.61 -21.74
C SER A 138 -23.67 8.61 -21.34
N VAL A 139 -23.91 8.81 -20.05
CA VAL A 139 -25.00 9.64 -19.51
C VAL A 139 -24.43 10.92 -18.91
N PRO A 140 -24.83 12.13 -19.36
CA PRO A 140 -24.42 13.37 -18.72
C PRO A 140 -24.92 13.42 -17.26
N VAL A 141 -24.01 13.71 -16.32
CA VAL A 141 -24.32 13.78 -14.88
C VAL A 141 -23.85 15.08 -14.23
N GLY A 142 -22.89 15.79 -14.83
CA GLY A 142 -22.26 16.98 -14.27
C GLY A 142 -20.79 16.74 -13.94
N LYS A 143 -20.07 17.83 -13.66
CA LYS A 143 -18.60 17.84 -13.56
C LYS A 143 -18.04 16.97 -12.43
N SER A 144 -16.91 16.32 -12.71
CA SER A 144 -16.14 15.50 -11.76
C SER A 144 -17.04 14.47 -11.03
N PRO A 145 -17.73 13.57 -11.75
CA PRO A 145 -18.60 12.58 -11.14
C PRO A 145 -17.77 11.49 -10.45
N HIS A 146 -18.20 11.08 -9.26
CA HIS A 146 -17.30 10.39 -8.32
C HIS A 146 -17.86 9.08 -7.72
N ASN A 147 -19.14 9.03 -7.35
CA ASN A 147 -19.75 7.79 -6.85
C ASN A 147 -21.10 7.53 -7.53
N ALA A 148 -21.33 6.31 -8.02
CA ALA A 148 -22.63 5.82 -8.41
C ALA A 148 -23.22 4.91 -7.31
N TYR A 149 -24.55 4.93 -7.15
CA TYR A 149 -25.30 4.08 -6.21
C TYR A 149 -26.59 3.55 -6.83
N ARG A 150 -26.88 2.26 -6.67
CA ARG A 150 -28.18 1.67 -7.02
C ARG A 150 -29.26 2.18 -6.05
N ALA A 151 -30.32 2.79 -6.58
CA ALA A 151 -31.49 3.14 -5.79
C ALA A 151 -32.20 1.87 -5.29
N PRO A 152 -32.63 1.79 -4.00
CA PRO A 152 -33.40 0.65 -3.49
C PRO A 152 -34.72 0.37 -4.24
N ASN A 153 -35.25 1.37 -4.97
CA ASN A 153 -36.40 1.20 -5.85
C ASN A 153 -36.11 0.44 -7.17
N GLY A 154 -34.84 0.14 -7.46
CA GLY A 154 -34.37 -0.58 -8.66
C GLY A 154 -34.45 0.17 -10.00
N LYS A 155 -35.14 1.32 -10.05
CA LYS A 155 -35.37 2.11 -11.28
C LYS A 155 -34.24 3.09 -11.59
N TRP A 156 -33.55 3.57 -10.56
CA TRP A 156 -32.58 4.67 -10.69
C TRP A 156 -31.16 4.29 -10.25
N ILE A 157 -30.19 4.98 -10.83
CA ILE A 157 -28.85 5.14 -10.27
C ILE A 157 -28.68 6.59 -9.82
N TYR A 158 -28.15 6.79 -8.62
CA TYR A 158 -27.73 8.08 -8.11
C TYR A 158 -26.25 8.29 -8.39
N VAL A 159 -25.86 9.36 -9.08
CA VAL A 159 -24.46 9.68 -9.39
C VAL A 159 -24.06 11.01 -8.75
N THR A 160 -23.10 10.98 -7.82
CA THR A 160 -22.57 12.21 -7.19
C THR A 160 -21.65 12.95 -8.16
N SER A 161 -21.82 14.27 -8.26
CA SER A 161 -21.02 15.16 -9.12
C SER A 161 -20.32 16.21 -8.27
N MET A 162 -19.01 16.05 -8.11
CA MET A 162 -18.21 16.85 -7.18
C MET A 162 -18.10 18.31 -7.61
N GLY A 163 -17.93 18.58 -8.90
CA GLY A 163 -17.79 19.94 -9.43
C GLY A 163 -19.11 20.72 -9.56
N GLU A 164 -20.23 20.17 -9.05
CA GLU A 164 -21.58 20.75 -9.14
C GLU A 164 -22.43 20.50 -7.87
N ASP A 165 -21.82 20.15 -6.74
CA ASP A 165 -22.44 20.06 -5.40
C ASP A 165 -23.76 19.28 -5.32
N LYS A 166 -23.92 18.23 -6.14
CA LYS A 166 -25.21 17.57 -6.37
C LYS A 166 -25.11 16.06 -6.62
N VAL A 167 -26.27 15.42 -6.58
CA VAL A 167 -26.48 14.04 -7.07
C VAL A 167 -27.44 14.06 -8.25
N THR A 168 -27.01 13.52 -9.39
CA THR A 168 -27.88 13.33 -10.56
C THR A 168 -28.61 11.98 -10.46
N ILE A 169 -29.90 12.00 -10.79
CA ILE A 169 -30.77 10.81 -10.84
C ILE A 169 -30.78 10.33 -12.29
N VAL A 170 -30.29 9.11 -12.53
CA VAL A 170 -30.28 8.45 -13.86
C VAL A 170 -31.30 7.32 -13.87
N ASP A 171 -32.18 7.29 -14.86
CA ASP A 171 -33.10 6.16 -15.07
C ASP A 171 -32.39 5.00 -15.79
N VAL A 172 -32.55 3.79 -15.26
CA VAL A 172 -31.86 2.58 -15.74
C VAL A 172 -32.43 2.09 -17.08
N ALA A 173 -33.74 2.24 -17.31
CA ALA A 173 -34.40 1.73 -18.51
C ALA A 173 -34.07 2.59 -19.73
N THR A 174 -34.14 3.92 -19.59
CA THR A 174 -33.80 4.87 -20.66
C THR A 174 -32.29 5.14 -20.77
N ARG A 175 -31.53 4.96 -19.69
CA ARG A 175 -30.13 5.42 -19.54
C ARG A 175 -30.01 6.93 -19.75
N SER A 176 -30.90 7.71 -19.12
CA SER A 176 -30.89 9.18 -19.18
C SER A 176 -31.03 9.81 -17.79
N ALA A 177 -30.51 11.02 -17.62
CA ALA A 177 -30.77 11.82 -16.41
C ALA A 177 -32.26 12.25 -16.36
N VAL A 178 -32.87 12.16 -15.17
CA VAL A 178 -34.30 12.48 -14.90
C VAL A 178 -34.49 13.44 -13.71
N GLY A 179 -33.39 13.96 -13.16
CA GLY A 179 -33.40 14.97 -12.11
C GLY A 179 -32.05 15.12 -11.43
N ALA A 180 -31.98 16.03 -10.46
CA ALA A 180 -30.86 16.16 -9.55
C ALA A 180 -31.32 16.59 -8.16
N ILE A 181 -30.49 16.33 -7.15
CA ILE A 181 -30.65 16.70 -5.74
C ILE A 181 -29.42 17.55 -5.36
N PRO A 182 -29.57 18.87 -5.11
CA PRO A 182 -28.48 19.69 -4.59
C PRO A 182 -28.14 19.29 -3.15
N LEU A 183 -26.85 19.19 -2.84
CA LEU A 183 -26.32 18.86 -1.51
C LEU A 183 -25.62 20.04 -0.82
N GLY A 184 -25.30 21.11 -1.55
CA GLY A 184 -24.74 22.35 -0.97
C GLY A 184 -23.26 22.28 -0.59
N GLY A 185 -22.53 21.32 -1.15
CA GLY A 185 -21.07 21.16 -1.06
C GLY A 185 -20.63 19.87 -1.78
N GLU A 186 -19.32 19.70 -1.98
CA GLU A 186 -18.74 18.65 -2.83
C GLU A 186 -19.06 17.23 -2.31
N PRO A 187 -19.91 16.43 -2.99
CA PRO A 187 -20.35 15.13 -2.46
C PRO A 187 -19.31 14.01 -2.54
N ARG A 188 -19.05 13.39 -1.38
CA ARG A 188 -18.18 12.21 -1.22
C ARG A 188 -19.05 10.94 -1.07
N PRO A 189 -18.99 10.07 -0.04
CA PRO A 189 -19.89 8.92 0.03
C PRO A 189 -21.36 9.32 0.22
N ALA A 190 -22.27 8.48 -0.25
CA ALA A 190 -23.70 8.55 0.09
C ALA A 190 -24.27 7.17 0.46
N ALA A 191 -25.31 7.16 1.30
CA ALA A 191 -26.13 5.99 1.63
C ALA A 191 -27.62 6.38 1.53
N ILE A 192 -28.43 5.49 0.97
CA ILE A 192 -29.85 5.74 0.66
C ILE A 192 -30.72 4.80 1.51
N THR A 193 -31.78 5.33 2.10
CA THR A 193 -32.72 4.51 2.89
C THR A 193 -33.51 3.54 2.01
N ARG A 194 -33.92 2.39 2.56
CA ARG A 194 -34.61 1.31 1.85
C ARG A 194 -35.95 1.74 1.25
N ASP A 195 -36.63 2.70 1.89
CA ASP A 195 -37.85 3.34 1.38
C ASP A 195 -37.59 4.32 0.22
N ASN A 196 -36.33 4.58 -0.10
CA ASN A 196 -35.86 5.54 -1.11
C ASN A 196 -36.32 6.98 -0.86
N ARG A 197 -36.56 7.37 0.41
CA ARG A 197 -36.97 8.73 0.79
C ARG A 197 -35.82 9.63 1.25
N ARG A 198 -34.78 9.07 1.90
CA ARG A 198 -33.66 9.85 2.45
C ARG A 198 -32.31 9.42 1.85
N MET A 199 -31.42 10.40 1.73
CA MET A 199 -30.02 10.20 1.38
C MET A 199 -29.13 10.85 2.43
N TYR A 200 -28.25 10.06 3.03
CA TYR A 200 -27.14 10.52 3.87
C TYR A 200 -25.93 10.73 2.97
N ALA A 201 -25.25 11.87 3.07
CA ALA A 201 -24.04 12.14 2.30
C ALA A 201 -22.99 12.89 3.12
N ALA A 202 -21.73 12.49 3.00
CA ALA A 202 -20.61 13.29 3.49
C ALA A 202 -20.14 14.23 2.37
N LEU A 203 -19.67 15.42 2.77
CA LEU A 203 -19.21 16.46 1.85
C LEU A 203 -17.76 16.81 2.18
N THR A 204 -16.97 17.22 1.19
CA THR A 204 -15.62 17.74 1.45
C THR A 204 -15.67 18.93 2.40
N GLY A 205 -14.73 18.99 3.33
CA GLY A 205 -14.67 19.99 4.39
C GLY A 205 -15.74 19.94 5.47
N LEU A 206 -16.78 19.10 5.33
CA LEU A 206 -17.76 18.86 6.40
C LEU A 206 -17.31 17.70 7.28
N HIS A 207 -16.83 17.98 8.50
CA HIS A 207 -16.61 16.96 9.52
C HIS A 207 -17.95 16.47 10.07
N GLY A 208 -18.61 15.61 9.31
CA GLY A 208 -20.03 15.28 9.49
C GLY A 208 -20.68 14.75 8.23
N PHE A 209 -21.99 14.98 8.12
CA PHE A 209 -22.83 14.60 6.98
C PHE A 209 -24.04 15.51 6.83
N VAL A 210 -24.64 15.50 5.64
CA VAL A 210 -25.98 16.04 5.38
C VAL A 210 -26.99 14.91 5.19
N VAL A 211 -28.25 15.21 5.50
CA VAL A 211 -29.41 14.37 5.16
C VAL A 211 -30.26 15.14 4.15
N ALA A 212 -30.52 14.53 3.00
CA ALA A 212 -31.40 15.06 1.98
C ALA A 212 -32.68 14.23 1.86
N ASP A 213 -33.79 14.91 1.59
CA ASP A 213 -35.04 14.29 1.14
C ASP A 213 -34.99 14.14 -0.38
N ILE A 214 -35.21 12.92 -0.86
CA ILE A 214 -35.08 12.52 -2.26
C ILE A 214 -36.28 12.99 -3.09
N GLU A 215 -37.47 13.04 -2.50
CA GLU A 215 -38.71 13.43 -3.16
C GLU A 215 -38.80 14.95 -3.28
N ALA A 216 -38.51 15.67 -2.18
CA ALA A 216 -38.41 17.12 -2.15
C ALA A 216 -37.08 17.66 -2.74
N ARG A 217 -36.17 16.77 -3.16
CA ARG A 217 -34.88 17.05 -3.82
C ARG A 217 -34.05 18.14 -3.14
N LYS A 218 -33.88 18.05 -1.81
CA LYS A 218 -33.16 19.07 -1.01
C LYS A 218 -32.52 18.50 0.26
N VAL A 219 -31.44 19.12 0.73
CA VAL A 219 -30.96 18.93 2.11
C VAL A 219 -32.03 19.39 3.10
N ILE A 220 -32.27 18.57 4.11
CA ILE A 220 -33.20 18.82 5.22
C ILE A 220 -32.49 18.91 6.58
N GLN A 221 -31.26 18.41 6.69
CA GLN A 221 -30.46 18.47 7.91
C GLN A 221 -28.96 18.46 7.59
N LYS A 222 -28.17 19.20 8.38
CA LYS A 222 -26.71 19.07 8.47
C LYS A 222 -26.38 18.57 9.87
N VAL A 223 -25.45 17.62 10.00
CA VAL A 223 -24.97 17.07 11.27
C VAL A 223 -23.44 17.15 11.26
N GLU A 224 -22.88 17.67 12.35
CA GLU A 224 -21.43 17.77 12.55
C GLU A 224 -20.99 16.78 13.64
N LEU A 225 -19.79 16.23 13.48
CA LEU A 225 -19.14 15.40 14.49
C LEU A 225 -18.52 16.32 15.58
N PRO A 226 -18.17 15.78 16.76
CA PRO A 226 -17.43 16.55 17.76
C PRO A 226 -16.13 17.15 17.17
N PRO A 227 -15.68 18.35 17.62
CA PRO A 227 -14.45 18.94 17.11
C PRO A 227 -13.25 18.01 17.29
N ALA A 228 -12.51 17.79 16.21
CA ALA A 228 -11.25 17.06 16.19
C ALA A 228 -10.09 18.04 15.90
N ASP A 229 -8.88 17.66 16.29
CA ASP A 229 -7.69 18.41 15.89
C ASP A 229 -7.42 18.17 14.39
N VAL A 230 -7.50 19.24 13.60
CA VAL A 230 -7.40 19.18 12.13
C VAL A 230 -5.97 19.41 11.62
N SER A 231 -4.98 19.55 12.51
CA SER A 231 -3.62 19.96 12.16
C SER A 231 -2.80 18.93 11.36
N ASP A 232 -3.12 17.64 11.42
CA ASP A 232 -2.25 16.53 10.93
C ASP A 232 -2.91 15.59 9.88
N VAL A 233 -3.79 16.09 8.99
CA VAL A 233 -4.39 15.27 7.92
C VAL A 233 -4.23 15.90 6.53
N SER A 234 -3.10 15.60 5.89
CA SER A 234 -2.74 16.06 4.54
C SER A 234 -3.21 15.14 3.39
N THR A 235 -3.69 13.94 3.68
CA THR A 235 -3.73 12.82 2.72
C THR A 235 -4.88 12.82 1.70
N TYR A 236 -5.99 13.51 1.96
CA TYR A 236 -7.17 13.50 1.08
C TYR A 236 -7.88 14.86 1.01
N GLY A 237 -7.21 15.91 0.54
CA GLY A 237 -7.87 17.17 0.11
C GLY A 237 -8.97 17.70 1.04
N TYR A 238 -8.67 17.77 2.34
CA TYR A 238 -9.61 18.08 3.43
C TYR A 238 -10.96 17.32 3.39
N THR A 239 -10.88 15.99 3.34
CA THR A 239 -12.03 15.06 3.41
C THR A 239 -12.08 14.37 4.78
N PRO A 240 -12.75 14.95 5.78
CA PRO A 240 -12.68 14.49 7.17
C PRO A 240 -13.54 13.25 7.47
N THR A 241 -14.48 12.94 6.59
CA THR A 241 -15.34 11.75 6.62
C THR A 241 -15.40 11.19 5.20
N HIS A 242 -15.10 9.89 5.00
CA HIS A 242 -14.88 9.34 3.64
C HIS A 242 -15.67 8.04 3.34
N GLY A 243 -16.10 7.33 4.38
CA GLY A 243 -17.03 6.20 4.28
C GLY A 243 -18.23 6.38 5.19
N LEU A 244 -19.40 5.91 4.78
CA LEU A 244 -20.60 5.85 5.62
C LEU A 244 -21.53 4.72 5.16
N ALA A 245 -22.37 4.23 6.06
CA ALA A 245 -23.38 3.22 5.76
C ALA A 245 -24.55 3.26 6.76
N LEU A 246 -25.73 2.85 6.28
CA LEU A 246 -26.85 2.47 7.15
C LEU A 246 -26.71 0.99 7.53
N ARG A 247 -26.99 0.65 8.79
CA ARG A 247 -27.12 -0.74 9.21
C ARG A 247 -28.36 -1.36 8.53
N PRO A 248 -28.37 -2.66 8.16
CA PRO A 248 -29.49 -3.30 7.44
C PRO A 248 -30.88 -3.23 8.11
N ASP A 249 -30.95 -2.94 9.41
CA ASP A 249 -32.21 -2.70 10.15
C ASP A 249 -32.64 -1.21 10.18
N GLU A 250 -31.85 -0.33 9.56
CA GLU A 250 -32.00 1.13 9.47
C GLU A 250 -32.16 1.85 10.82
N ARG A 251 -31.74 1.22 11.92
CA ARG A 251 -31.75 1.81 13.28
C ARG A 251 -30.48 2.59 13.62
N GLN A 252 -29.41 2.34 12.87
CA GLN A 252 -28.11 2.97 13.07
C GLN A 252 -27.52 3.45 11.73
N PHE A 253 -26.88 4.62 11.78
CA PHE A 253 -26.06 5.17 10.73
C PHE A 253 -24.61 5.26 11.23
N TRP A 254 -23.64 4.83 10.43
CA TRP A 254 -22.22 4.76 10.79
C TRP A 254 -21.39 5.59 9.79
N ILE A 255 -20.39 6.33 10.26
CA ILE A 255 -19.56 7.24 9.42
C ILE A 255 -18.10 7.27 9.88
N THR A 256 -17.14 7.22 8.94
CA THR A 256 -15.72 7.25 9.27
C THR A 256 -15.29 8.63 9.76
N ASN A 257 -14.50 8.66 10.82
CA ASN A 257 -13.86 9.84 11.39
C ASN A 257 -12.36 9.72 11.09
N VAL A 258 -11.89 10.44 10.07
CA VAL A 258 -10.51 10.33 9.58
C VAL A 258 -9.51 10.92 10.57
N PHE A 259 -9.85 12.02 11.25
CA PHE A 259 -9.01 12.62 12.29
C PHE A 259 -8.84 11.70 13.51
N GLY A 260 -9.94 11.15 14.01
CA GLY A 260 -9.95 10.26 15.17
C GLY A 260 -9.48 8.82 14.89
N ASN A 261 -9.23 8.46 13.63
CA ASN A 261 -9.00 7.08 13.17
C ASN A 261 -10.08 6.11 13.73
N ALA A 262 -11.33 6.53 13.61
CA ALA A 262 -12.49 5.92 14.26
C ALA A 262 -13.70 5.84 13.32
N VAL A 263 -14.78 5.23 13.80
CA VAL A 263 -16.11 5.26 13.17
C VAL A 263 -17.15 5.69 14.19
N GLU A 264 -17.89 6.75 13.88
CA GLU A 264 -18.95 7.30 14.73
C GLU A 264 -20.29 6.62 14.43
N VAL A 265 -21.08 6.38 15.48
CA VAL A 265 -22.37 5.67 15.40
C VAL A 265 -23.51 6.59 15.79
N PHE A 266 -24.55 6.68 14.97
CA PHE A 266 -25.72 7.53 15.17
C PHE A 266 -27.02 6.73 15.20
N SER A 267 -28.00 7.17 15.99
CA SER A 267 -29.38 6.67 15.91
C SER A 267 -30.07 7.16 14.64
N VAL A 268 -31.04 6.40 14.15
CA VAL A 268 -31.94 6.79 13.05
C VAL A 268 -33.37 6.59 13.55
N PRO A 269 -34.29 7.57 13.36
CA PRO A 269 -34.17 8.78 12.55
C PRO A 269 -33.67 10.06 13.26
N GLU A 270 -33.33 10.04 14.55
CA GLU A 270 -33.03 11.27 15.32
C GLU A 270 -31.58 11.79 15.18
N HIS A 271 -30.66 10.98 14.66
CA HIS A 271 -29.24 11.33 14.48
C HIS A 271 -28.54 11.75 15.79
N LYS A 272 -28.84 11.05 16.88
CA LYS A 272 -28.12 11.17 18.16
C LYS A 272 -26.85 10.32 18.11
N LEU A 273 -25.70 10.88 18.50
CA LEU A 273 -24.44 10.13 18.63
C LEU A 273 -24.57 9.06 19.75
N LEU A 274 -24.23 7.82 19.43
CA LEU A 274 -24.31 6.63 20.29
C LEU A 274 -22.94 6.10 20.74
N GLY A 275 -21.85 6.68 20.21
CA GLY A 275 -20.47 6.35 20.54
C GLY A 275 -19.54 6.34 19.32
N SER A 276 -18.24 6.25 19.60
CA SER A 276 -17.16 6.13 18.61
C SER A 276 -16.49 4.76 18.76
N VAL A 277 -16.02 4.18 17.65
CA VAL A 277 -15.28 2.90 17.61
C VAL A 277 -13.93 3.13 16.94
N PRO A 278 -12.80 3.03 17.67
CA PRO A 278 -11.46 3.11 17.07
C PRO A 278 -11.20 2.00 16.04
N VAL A 279 -10.49 2.33 14.96
CA VAL A 279 -10.15 1.43 13.84
C VAL A 279 -8.68 1.60 13.44
N GLY A 280 -8.32 1.36 12.17
CA GLY A 280 -6.98 1.60 11.63
C GLY A 280 -6.79 3.02 11.11
N LEU A 281 -5.61 3.28 10.55
CA LEU A 281 -5.23 4.62 10.11
C LEU A 281 -5.97 5.01 8.83
N ALA A 282 -6.48 6.25 8.79
CA ALA A 282 -7.23 6.84 7.68
C ALA A 282 -8.39 5.94 7.17
N PRO A 283 -9.45 5.71 7.98
CA PRO A 283 -10.59 4.88 7.61
C PRO A 283 -11.37 5.45 6.41
N ASN A 284 -11.40 4.71 5.31
CA ASN A 284 -11.80 5.19 3.98
C ASN A 284 -13.18 4.74 3.51
N TRP A 285 -13.55 3.48 3.73
CA TRP A 285 -14.85 2.92 3.36
C TRP A 285 -15.39 1.97 4.42
N MET A 286 -16.67 1.63 4.34
CA MET A 286 -17.25 0.58 5.18
C MET A 286 -18.35 -0.20 4.46
N SER A 287 -18.61 -1.43 4.91
CA SER A 287 -19.72 -2.27 4.45
C SER A 287 -20.16 -3.24 5.54
N PHE A 288 -21.47 -3.38 5.74
CA PHE A 288 -22.03 -4.34 6.69
C PHE A 288 -22.04 -5.76 6.08
N GLY A 289 -21.84 -6.78 6.92
CA GLY A 289 -22.28 -8.13 6.58
C GLY A 289 -23.83 -8.20 6.48
N PRO A 290 -24.41 -9.19 5.78
CA PRO A 290 -25.85 -9.22 5.46
C PRO A 290 -26.79 -9.05 6.67
N GLU A 291 -26.43 -9.64 7.80
CA GLU A 291 -27.20 -9.59 9.06
C GLU A 291 -26.95 -8.32 9.92
N GLY A 292 -26.14 -7.37 9.44
CA GLY A 292 -25.81 -6.12 10.15
C GLY A 292 -24.94 -6.25 11.41
N LYS A 293 -24.72 -7.46 11.94
CA LYS A 293 -23.95 -7.75 13.17
C LYS A 293 -22.46 -7.42 13.09
N LEU A 294 -21.89 -7.48 11.88
CA LEU A 294 -20.50 -7.12 11.61
C LEU A 294 -20.44 -5.97 10.62
N LEU A 295 -19.58 -4.99 10.91
CA LEU A 295 -19.18 -3.91 10.01
C LEU A 295 -17.71 -4.08 9.66
N TYR A 296 -17.40 -4.03 8.37
CA TYR A 296 -16.03 -4.06 7.83
C TYR A 296 -15.65 -2.63 7.44
N VAL A 297 -14.45 -2.18 7.80
CA VAL A 297 -13.96 -0.81 7.57
C VAL A 297 -12.56 -0.88 6.97
N SER A 298 -12.35 -0.29 5.79
CA SER A 298 -11.04 -0.26 5.12
C SER A 298 -10.18 0.89 5.65
N ASN A 299 -8.98 0.57 6.11
CA ASN A 299 -8.09 1.54 6.74
C ASN A 299 -6.93 1.86 5.78
N ALA A 300 -7.12 2.87 4.94
CA ALA A 300 -6.26 3.15 3.80
C ALA A 300 -4.84 3.59 4.18
N GLY A 301 -4.64 4.12 5.39
CA GLY A 301 -3.34 4.51 5.92
C GLY A 301 -2.58 3.37 6.60
N SER A 302 -3.27 2.27 6.95
CA SER A 302 -2.68 1.10 7.63
C SER A 302 -2.67 -0.18 6.81
N ASN A 303 -3.30 -0.25 5.62
CA ASN A 303 -3.31 -1.46 4.76
C ASN A 303 -3.95 -2.68 5.45
N ASP A 304 -5.08 -2.46 6.11
CA ASP A 304 -5.87 -3.50 6.76
C ASP A 304 -7.37 -3.18 6.73
N VAL A 305 -8.18 -4.15 7.14
CA VAL A 305 -9.61 -4.01 7.38
C VAL A 305 -9.92 -4.26 8.85
N SER A 306 -10.51 -3.28 9.52
CA SER A 306 -11.12 -3.45 10.84
C SER A 306 -12.46 -4.17 10.73
N ILE A 307 -12.68 -5.14 11.61
CA ILE A 307 -13.94 -5.90 11.72
C ILE A 307 -14.56 -5.55 13.08
N ILE A 308 -15.73 -4.93 13.06
CA ILE A 308 -16.43 -4.38 14.23
C ILE A 308 -17.68 -5.21 14.53
N ASP A 309 -17.90 -5.55 15.80
CA ASP A 309 -19.18 -6.01 16.33
C ASP A 309 -20.08 -4.78 16.57
N THR A 310 -21.23 -4.74 15.89
CA THR A 310 -22.06 -3.52 15.79
C THR A 310 -23.04 -3.36 16.96
N ASP A 311 -23.40 -4.46 17.61
CA ASP A 311 -24.22 -4.43 18.83
C ASP A 311 -23.34 -4.05 20.04
N ALA A 312 -22.13 -4.61 20.13
CA ALA A 312 -21.15 -4.30 21.16
C ALA A 312 -20.35 -3.00 20.91
N ARG A 313 -20.41 -2.43 19.70
CA ARG A 313 -19.66 -1.24 19.24
C ARG A 313 -18.17 -1.30 19.57
N ARG A 314 -17.50 -2.37 19.12
CA ARG A 314 -16.05 -2.56 19.30
C ARG A 314 -15.42 -3.35 18.15
N GLU A 315 -14.15 -3.06 17.86
CA GLU A 315 -13.35 -3.93 16.98
C GLU A 315 -13.19 -5.33 17.61
N VAL A 316 -13.33 -6.37 16.79
CA VAL A 316 -13.23 -7.78 17.16
C VAL A 316 -12.18 -8.55 16.36
N ALA A 317 -11.63 -7.97 15.29
CA ALA A 317 -10.43 -8.39 14.58
C ALA A 317 -9.98 -7.30 13.61
N ARG A 318 -8.74 -7.43 13.13
CA ARG A 318 -8.17 -6.63 12.05
C ARG A 318 -7.45 -7.56 11.08
N VAL A 319 -7.68 -7.39 9.78
CA VAL A 319 -7.17 -8.29 8.73
C VAL A 319 -6.26 -7.50 7.78
N PRO A 320 -4.95 -7.79 7.72
CA PRO A 320 -4.05 -7.16 6.74
C PRO A 320 -4.47 -7.46 5.30
N VAL A 321 -4.38 -6.46 4.43
CA VAL A 321 -4.73 -6.55 2.99
C VAL A 321 -3.63 -5.89 2.14
N GLY A 322 -3.88 -5.66 0.85
CA GLY A 322 -2.95 -4.93 -0.03
C GLY A 322 -2.89 -3.41 0.25
N LEU A 323 -2.22 -2.67 -0.64
CA LEU A 323 -1.90 -1.25 -0.43
C LEU A 323 -3.12 -0.32 -0.63
N ALA A 324 -3.30 0.63 0.29
CA ALA A 324 -4.32 1.66 0.27
C ALA A 324 -5.72 1.09 -0.03
N PRO A 325 -6.24 0.20 0.84
CA PRO A 325 -7.55 -0.42 0.65
C PRO A 325 -8.63 0.66 0.62
N LYS A 326 -9.40 0.71 -0.47
CA LYS A 326 -10.51 1.67 -0.64
C LYS A 326 -11.85 0.97 -0.46
N ARG A 327 -12.44 0.40 -1.52
CA ARG A 327 -13.79 -0.16 -1.42
C ARG A 327 -13.73 -1.60 -0.95
N LEU A 328 -14.74 -1.97 -0.16
CA LEU A 328 -14.97 -3.34 0.24
C LEU A 328 -16.46 -3.64 0.29
N LEU A 329 -16.82 -4.90 0.11
CA LEU A 329 -18.17 -5.41 0.32
C LEU A 329 -18.17 -6.91 0.59
N VAL A 330 -19.21 -7.37 1.30
CA VAL A 330 -19.44 -8.78 1.60
C VAL A 330 -20.42 -9.36 0.58
N VAL A 331 -19.99 -10.38 -0.15
CA VAL A 331 -20.81 -11.12 -1.12
C VAL A 331 -21.15 -12.49 -0.57
N ASN A 332 -22.41 -12.91 -0.69
CA ASN A 332 -22.81 -14.30 -0.47
C ASN A 332 -22.58 -15.07 -1.78
N VAL A 333 -21.48 -15.82 -1.88
CA VAL A 333 -21.12 -16.58 -3.09
C VAL A 333 -22.07 -17.78 -3.24
N PRO A 334 -22.79 -17.96 -4.37
CA PRO A 334 -23.86 -18.95 -4.51
C PRO A 334 -23.47 -20.43 -4.50
N ARG A 335 -22.17 -20.76 -4.52
CA ARG A 335 -21.66 -22.13 -4.49
C ARG A 335 -20.52 -22.25 -3.47
N GLY A 336 -20.51 -23.36 -2.73
CA GLY A 336 -19.38 -23.71 -1.86
C GLY A 336 -18.12 -24.06 -2.67
N MET A 337 -16.94 -23.76 -2.11
CA MET A 337 -15.64 -24.12 -2.67
C MET A 337 -15.33 -25.61 -2.44
N GLU A 338 -16.17 -26.51 -2.96
CA GLU A 338 -16.06 -27.96 -2.74
C GLU A 338 -15.74 -28.68 -4.05
N GLY A 339 -14.43 -28.84 -4.31
CA GLY A 339 -13.88 -29.48 -5.50
C GLY A 339 -12.37 -29.25 -5.62
N PRO A 340 -11.69 -29.83 -6.63
CA PRO A 340 -10.26 -29.63 -6.85
C PRO A 340 -9.88 -28.17 -7.16
N GLU A 341 -10.83 -27.31 -7.49
CA GLU A 341 -10.61 -25.86 -7.65
C GLU A 341 -10.28 -25.16 -6.31
N ALA A 342 -10.63 -25.77 -5.17
CA ALA A 342 -10.16 -25.32 -3.85
C ALA A 342 -8.65 -25.60 -3.61
N GLU A 343 -8.04 -26.55 -4.31
CA GLU A 343 -6.57 -26.64 -4.41
C GLU A 343 -6.00 -25.52 -5.28
N GLY A 344 -6.77 -25.02 -6.26
CA GLY A 344 -6.46 -23.78 -6.99
C GLY A 344 -6.34 -22.58 -6.05
N TRP A 345 -7.30 -22.42 -5.12
CA TRP A 345 -7.22 -21.44 -4.04
C TRP A 345 -5.99 -21.65 -3.15
N LYS A 346 -5.64 -22.89 -2.75
CA LYS A 346 -4.39 -23.15 -2.02
C LYS A 346 -3.12 -22.81 -2.82
N ARG A 347 -3.15 -22.97 -4.14
CA ARG A 347 -2.04 -22.60 -5.05
C ARG A 347 -1.96 -21.10 -5.31
N ALA A 348 -3.06 -20.35 -5.18
CA ALA A 348 -3.06 -18.88 -5.19
C ALA A 348 -2.69 -18.29 -3.81
N ALA A 349 -3.06 -18.97 -2.72
CA ALA A 349 -2.63 -18.66 -1.36
C ALA A 349 -1.19 -19.11 -1.07
N ALA A 350 -0.59 -19.94 -1.93
CA ALA A 350 0.83 -20.18 -1.93
C ALA A 350 1.54 -18.87 -2.31
N ARG A 351 2.18 -18.25 -1.31
CA ARG A 351 3.23 -17.25 -1.55
C ARG A 351 4.19 -17.78 -2.64
N PRO A 352 4.71 -16.94 -3.54
CA PRO A 352 5.66 -17.38 -4.56
C PRO A 352 6.77 -18.22 -3.93
N SER A 353 7.05 -19.37 -4.54
CA SER A 353 7.93 -20.39 -3.96
C SER A 353 9.29 -19.83 -3.59
N SER A 354 9.77 -20.16 -2.39
CA SER A 354 10.88 -19.48 -1.72
C SER A 354 12.23 -19.58 -2.45
N THR A 355 12.59 -18.52 -3.16
CA THR A 355 13.99 -18.15 -3.44
C THR A 355 14.21 -16.64 -3.37
N ASP A 356 13.31 -15.85 -3.96
CA ASP A 356 13.55 -14.42 -4.19
C ASP A 356 12.66 -13.52 -3.32
N TYR A 357 13.22 -12.99 -2.23
CA TYR A 357 12.62 -11.91 -1.42
C TYR A 357 12.82 -10.53 -2.11
N ASN A 358 12.44 -10.45 -3.38
CA ASN A 358 12.56 -9.23 -4.18
C ASN A 358 11.55 -8.18 -3.72
N LEU A 359 12.00 -6.93 -3.60
CA LEU A 359 11.13 -5.81 -3.27
C LEU A 359 10.19 -5.51 -4.44
N LYS A 360 8.89 -5.32 -4.13
CA LYS A 360 7.91 -4.85 -5.11
C LYS A 360 8.43 -3.56 -5.77
N GLY A 361 8.38 -3.50 -7.10
CA GLY A 361 8.90 -2.36 -7.86
C GLY A 361 10.40 -2.38 -8.18
N GLY A 362 11.17 -3.39 -7.80
CA GLY A 362 12.53 -3.62 -8.34
C GLY A 362 13.70 -2.92 -7.62
N GLY A 363 13.47 -2.42 -6.41
CA GLY A 363 14.56 -2.12 -5.46
C GLY A 363 15.22 -3.41 -4.92
N ILE A 364 16.27 -3.28 -4.11
CA ILE A 364 16.94 -4.42 -3.49
C ILE A 364 16.83 -4.39 -1.96
N LEU A 365 16.47 -5.53 -1.36
CA LEU A 365 16.51 -5.72 0.09
C LEU A 365 17.92 -6.13 0.52
N SER A 366 18.42 -5.48 1.56
CA SER A 366 19.77 -5.64 2.10
C SER A 366 19.70 -5.78 3.62
N SER A 367 20.81 -6.13 4.25
CA SER A 367 21.04 -5.92 5.67
C SER A 367 22.44 -5.32 5.86
N GLU A 368 22.58 -4.43 6.83
CA GLU A 368 23.85 -3.88 7.26
C GLU A 368 24.46 -4.84 8.31
N THR A 369 25.75 -5.13 8.19
CA THR A 369 26.46 -6.13 9.01
C THR A 369 26.42 -5.87 10.52
N TYR A 370 26.27 -4.61 10.96
CA TYR A 370 26.05 -4.18 12.35
C TYR A 370 24.75 -4.74 12.94
N SER A 371 23.80 -5.17 12.11
CA SER A 371 22.66 -6.01 12.56
C SER A 371 23.10 -7.27 13.33
N PHE A 372 24.32 -7.74 13.10
CA PHE A 372 24.93 -8.90 13.76
C PHE A 372 26.15 -8.51 14.61
N ASN A 373 26.26 -7.24 15.04
CA ASN A 373 27.39 -6.66 15.76
C ASN A 373 27.87 -7.49 16.96
N GLU A 374 26.96 -8.04 17.77
CA GLU A 374 27.33 -8.94 18.86
C GLU A 374 28.06 -10.20 18.38
N ARG A 375 27.54 -10.85 17.33
CA ARG A 375 28.12 -12.08 16.78
C ARG A 375 29.49 -11.83 16.15
N PHE A 376 29.67 -10.68 15.49
CA PHE A 376 30.99 -10.25 15.01
C PHE A 376 31.97 -9.99 16.17
N ARG A 377 31.55 -9.25 17.22
CA ARG A 377 32.38 -8.95 18.40
C ARG A 377 32.76 -10.18 19.21
N ARG A 378 31.88 -11.20 19.29
CA ARG A 378 32.16 -12.50 19.92
C ARG A 378 32.94 -13.47 19.02
N GLY A 379 33.17 -13.12 17.74
CA GLY A 379 33.86 -13.97 16.77
C GLY A 379 33.01 -15.12 16.19
N GLU A 380 31.73 -15.20 16.56
CA GLU A 380 30.73 -16.17 16.08
C GLU A 380 30.39 -16.00 14.59
N LEU A 381 30.64 -14.80 14.03
CA LEU A 381 30.47 -14.47 12.62
C LEU A 381 31.72 -13.79 12.05
N THR A 382 32.02 -14.07 10.78
CA THR A 382 33.08 -13.40 10.01
C THR A 382 32.50 -12.82 8.72
N LEU A 383 33.17 -11.84 8.11
CA LEU A 383 32.69 -11.22 6.88
C LEU A 383 32.65 -12.22 5.71
N GLU A 384 33.54 -13.22 5.69
CA GLU A 384 33.50 -14.31 4.71
C GLU A 384 32.32 -15.28 4.94
N ALA A 385 31.80 -15.38 6.17
CA ALA A 385 30.65 -16.22 6.50
C ALA A 385 29.29 -15.50 6.39
N ALA A 386 29.27 -14.17 6.47
CA ALA A 386 28.06 -13.36 6.41
C ALA A 386 27.21 -13.54 5.12
N PRO A 387 27.77 -13.68 3.90
CA PRO A 387 26.99 -13.94 2.69
C PRO A 387 26.14 -15.21 2.78
N ALA A 388 26.67 -16.28 3.39
CA ALA A 388 25.97 -17.55 3.56
C ALA A 388 24.85 -17.45 4.61
N LEU A 389 25.03 -16.61 5.64
CA LEU A 389 23.95 -16.25 6.57
C LEU A 389 22.85 -15.48 5.83
N PHE A 390 23.21 -14.43 5.08
CA PHE A 390 22.24 -13.57 4.42
C PHE A 390 21.43 -14.33 3.36
N ARG A 391 22.06 -15.27 2.65
CA ARG A 391 21.37 -16.22 1.76
C ARG A 391 20.35 -17.09 2.52
N LYS A 392 20.69 -17.63 3.71
CA LYS A 392 19.74 -18.38 4.56
C LYS A 392 18.59 -17.50 5.07
N LEU A 393 18.85 -16.21 5.30
CA LEU A 393 17.82 -15.22 5.62
C LEU A 393 17.04 -14.74 4.39
N GLY A 394 17.38 -15.17 3.17
CA GLY A 394 16.73 -14.75 1.93
C GLY A 394 17.09 -13.34 1.45
N ILE A 395 18.06 -12.68 2.08
CA ILE A 395 18.41 -11.27 1.83
C ILE A 395 19.46 -11.20 0.69
N PRO A 396 19.19 -10.55 -0.44
CA PRO A 396 20.10 -10.51 -1.59
C PRO A 396 21.24 -9.48 -1.47
N GLY A 397 20.98 -8.34 -0.82
CA GLY A 397 21.97 -7.28 -0.62
C GLY A 397 22.76 -7.39 0.69
N ILE A 398 24.00 -6.91 0.69
CA ILE A 398 24.83 -6.73 1.88
C ILE A 398 25.28 -5.26 1.91
N SER A 399 24.99 -4.55 2.99
CA SER A 399 25.74 -3.34 3.37
C SER A 399 26.82 -3.76 4.37
N LEU A 400 28.08 -3.44 4.06
CA LEU A 400 29.24 -4.07 4.71
C LEU A 400 30.08 -3.05 5.48
N ASN A 401 30.21 -3.23 6.80
CA ASN A 401 30.92 -2.32 7.67
C ASN A 401 32.43 -2.60 7.77
N ALA A 402 33.23 -1.55 7.57
CA ALA A 402 34.68 -1.55 7.74
C ALA A 402 35.11 -1.98 9.16
N LEU A 403 34.27 -1.75 10.17
CA LEU A 403 34.50 -2.14 11.58
C LEU A 403 34.83 -3.63 11.76
N TYR A 404 34.38 -4.50 10.84
CA TYR A 404 34.58 -5.96 10.92
C TYR A 404 35.69 -6.49 9.99
N MET A 405 36.39 -5.60 9.28
CA MET A 405 37.49 -5.96 8.38
C MET A 405 38.70 -6.45 9.18
N ARG A 406 39.08 -7.71 8.97
CA ARG A 406 40.24 -8.33 9.67
C ARG A 406 41.59 -8.04 9.00
N SER A 407 41.57 -7.65 7.72
CA SER A 407 42.74 -7.17 6.99
C SER A 407 42.29 -6.28 5.82
N TRP A 408 43.27 -5.65 5.16
CA TRP A 408 43.10 -4.89 3.92
C TRP A 408 43.97 -5.45 2.78
N ASP A 409 44.60 -6.62 2.98
CA ASP A 409 45.40 -7.30 1.96
C ASP A 409 44.54 -7.93 0.85
N GLU A 410 45.11 -8.05 -0.36
CA GLU A 410 44.42 -8.65 -1.51
C GLU A 410 43.94 -10.08 -1.24
N PRO A 411 44.73 -11.00 -0.64
CA PRO A 411 44.24 -12.34 -0.30
C PRO A 411 42.98 -12.36 0.58
N TYR A 412 42.82 -11.44 1.52
CA TYR A 412 41.61 -11.31 2.35
C TYR A 412 40.44 -10.73 1.54
N LEU A 413 40.68 -9.68 0.77
CA LEU A 413 39.68 -9.07 -0.10
C LEU A 413 39.18 -10.07 -1.16
N ASP A 414 40.04 -10.91 -1.72
CA ASP A 414 39.68 -11.99 -2.65
C ASP A 414 38.81 -13.06 -1.98
N ARG A 415 39.13 -13.50 -0.75
CA ARG A 415 38.29 -14.45 0.00
C ARG A 415 36.89 -13.88 0.27
N LEU A 416 36.81 -12.62 0.68
CA LEU A 416 35.56 -11.92 0.94
C LEU A 416 34.73 -11.74 -0.34
N ARG A 417 35.35 -11.25 -1.42
CA ARG A 417 34.72 -11.10 -2.75
C ARG A 417 34.26 -12.43 -3.34
N LYS A 418 35.04 -13.50 -3.15
CA LYS A 418 34.67 -14.88 -3.48
C LYS A 418 33.43 -15.32 -2.71
N ALA A 419 33.40 -15.15 -1.39
CA ALA A 419 32.24 -15.54 -0.57
C ALA A 419 30.94 -14.81 -0.96
N ILE A 420 31.02 -13.49 -1.20
CA ILE A 420 29.88 -12.67 -1.65
C ILE A 420 29.30 -13.21 -2.97
N ARG A 421 30.18 -13.46 -3.96
CA ARG A 421 29.79 -13.97 -5.29
C ARG A 421 29.26 -15.40 -5.24
N ASP A 422 29.94 -16.30 -4.52
CA ASP A 422 29.63 -17.72 -4.52
C ASP A 422 28.30 -18.03 -3.79
N GLU A 423 27.90 -17.19 -2.84
CA GLU A 423 26.56 -17.20 -2.22
C GLU A 423 25.52 -16.35 -2.98
N GLY A 424 25.88 -15.84 -4.16
CA GLY A 424 25.01 -15.05 -5.03
C GLY A 424 24.41 -13.83 -4.34
N ARG A 425 25.20 -13.14 -3.51
CA ARG A 425 24.84 -11.86 -2.86
C ARG A 425 25.50 -10.69 -3.62
N VAL A 426 25.02 -9.47 -3.40
CA VAL A 426 25.64 -8.24 -3.95
C VAL A 426 25.91 -7.22 -2.84
N LEU A 427 27.01 -6.47 -2.94
CA LEU A 427 27.24 -5.33 -2.06
C LEU A 427 26.34 -4.17 -2.49
N THR A 428 25.55 -3.64 -1.54
CA THR A 428 24.67 -2.49 -1.77
C THR A 428 25.27 -1.18 -1.29
N ALA A 429 26.12 -1.24 -0.26
CA ALA A 429 26.95 -0.14 0.22
C ALA A 429 28.15 -0.71 1.00
N PHE A 430 29.16 0.13 1.23
CA PHE A 430 30.29 -0.14 2.13
C PHE A 430 30.37 0.98 3.16
N ILE A 431 30.35 0.63 4.45
CA ILE A 431 30.22 1.60 5.53
C ILE A 431 31.60 1.90 6.14
N ILE A 432 31.97 3.17 6.15
CA ILE A 432 33.22 3.71 6.70
C ILE A 432 32.89 4.45 8.00
N GLU A 433 33.47 3.98 9.10
CA GLU A 433 33.42 4.63 10.41
C GLU A 433 34.63 5.55 10.61
N GLY A 434 34.44 6.65 11.35
CA GLY A 434 35.47 7.66 11.50
C GLY A 434 34.99 9.00 12.06
N ASN A 435 35.85 10.01 12.00
CA ASN A 435 35.51 11.42 12.24
C ASN A 435 36.27 12.33 11.26
N LEU A 436 35.57 12.91 10.29
CA LEU A 436 36.12 13.82 9.26
C LEU A 436 36.06 15.30 9.66
N VAL A 437 35.38 15.64 10.75
CA VAL A 437 35.08 17.04 11.11
C VAL A 437 35.65 17.47 12.47
N SER A 438 36.59 16.68 13.02
CA SER A 438 37.32 16.98 14.26
C SER A 438 37.95 18.37 14.20
N ASP A 439 38.22 19.00 15.35
CA ASP A 439 39.01 20.23 15.41
C ASP A 439 40.51 19.97 15.16
N ASP A 440 41.05 18.80 15.52
CA ASP A 440 42.39 18.32 15.13
C ASP A 440 42.49 18.04 13.62
N GLU A 441 43.16 18.93 12.88
CA GLU A 441 43.46 18.74 11.46
C GLU A 441 44.32 17.51 11.17
N ALA A 442 45.21 17.11 12.08
CA ALA A 442 46.05 15.94 11.89
C ALA A 442 45.24 14.65 12.01
N ALA A 443 44.18 14.63 12.84
CA ALA A 443 43.19 13.56 12.85
C ALA A 443 42.41 13.52 11.53
N ASN A 444 41.91 14.66 11.05
CA ASN A 444 41.17 14.72 9.79
C ASN A 444 42.02 14.25 8.59
N ARG A 445 43.31 14.63 8.53
CA ARG A 445 44.25 14.14 7.50
C ARG A 445 44.45 12.62 7.57
N ARG A 446 44.67 12.06 8.76
CA ARG A 446 44.75 10.59 8.97
C ARG A 446 43.46 9.87 8.58
N GLN A 447 42.30 10.44 8.90
CA GLN A 447 41.00 9.89 8.50
C GLN A 447 40.84 9.91 6.98
N LEU A 448 41.17 11.01 6.31
CA LEU A 448 41.13 11.10 4.83
C LEU A 448 42.06 10.09 4.15
N GLU A 449 43.23 9.79 4.71
CA GLU A 449 44.14 8.76 4.20
C GLU A 449 43.53 7.35 4.33
N GLU A 450 42.95 7.01 5.48
CA GLU A 450 42.25 5.74 5.69
C GLU A 450 40.97 5.64 4.82
N ASP A 451 40.15 6.69 4.73
CA ASP A 451 38.97 6.74 3.86
C ASP A 451 39.34 6.44 2.40
N ARG A 452 40.42 7.05 1.89
CA ARG A 452 40.94 6.80 0.53
C ARG A 452 41.42 5.36 0.33
N LYS A 453 41.86 4.67 1.37
CA LYS A 453 42.22 3.24 1.37
C LYS A 453 40.96 2.37 1.41
N MET A 454 40.01 2.68 2.29
CA MET A 454 38.73 1.97 2.40
C MET A 454 37.87 2.11 1.13
N MET A 455 37.85 3.27 0.47
CA MET A 455 37.21 3.46 -0.84
C MET A 455 37.79 2.54 -1.92
N ARG A 456 39.11 2.34 -1.96
CA ARG A 456 39.73 1.42 -2.92
C ARG A 456 39.33 -0.03 -2.65
N ALA A 457 39.32 -0.45 -1.38
CA ALA A 457 38.83 -1.77 -0.97
C ALA A 457 37.33 -1.96 -1.31
N ALA A 458 36.48 -0.99 -1.01
CA ALA A 458 35.06 -0.99 -1.37
C ALA A 458 34.86 -1.18 -2.88
N ARG A 459 35.63 -0.45 -3.71
CA ARG A 459 35.59 -0.57 -5.17
C ARG A 459 36.08 -1.92 -5.68
N TYR A 460 37.10 -2.50 -5.04
CA TYR A 460 37.64 -3.83 -5.35
C TYR A 460 36.64 -4.94 -5.05
N LEU A 461 35.99 -4.89 -3.87
CA LEU A 461 34.93 -5.81 -3.46
C LEU A 461 33.67 -5.67 -4.33
N GLY A 462 33.46 -4.52 -4.97
CA GLY A 462 32.37 -4.26 -5.91
C GLY A 462 31.20 -3.48 -5.33
N ALA A 463 31.38 -2.76 -4.21
CA ALA A 463 30.38 -1.84 -3.70
C ALA A 463 30.15 -0.68 -4.70
N PRO A 464 28.91 -0.16 -4.82
CA PRO A 464 28.60 0.98 -5.70
C PRO A 464 28.66 2.35 -4.99
N VAL A 465 28.61 2.34 -3.66
CA VAL A 465 28.52 3.53 -2.81
C VAL A 465 29.24 3.27 -1.49
N VAL A 466 29.90 4.30 -0.95
CA VAL A 466 30.41 4.30 0.43
C VAL A 466 29.53 5.21 1.30
N ARG A 467 29.23 4.79 2.54
CA ARG A 467 28.74 5.70 3.61
C ARG A 467 29.93 6.14 4.42
N VAL A 468 30.09 7.44 4.68
CA VAL A 468 31.20 7.97 5.47
C VAL A 468 30.65 8.69 6.68
N ASN A 469 31.00 8.23 7.89
CA ASN A 469 30.57 8.88 9.12
C ASN A 469 31.29 10.23 9.28
N LEU A 470 30.53 11.33 9.46
CA LEU A 470 31.13 12.66 9.63
C LEU A 470 31.82 12.80 10.99
N GLY A 471 31.28 12.19 12.04
CA GLY A 471 31.70 12.43 13.42
C GLY A 471 31.21 13.77 13.97
N ARG A 472 32.02 14.43 14.80
CA ARG A 472 31.71 15.70 15.47
C ARG A 472 32.97 16.55 15.66
N THR A 473 32.80 17.87 15.71
CA THR A 473 33.86 18.86 15.97
C THR A 473 34.43 18.80 17.38
N GLY A 474 33.73 18.18 18.33
CA GLY A 474 34.07 18.22 19.75
C GLY A 474 33.74 19.55 20.44
N ARG A 475 33.19 20.53 19.71
CA ARG A 475 32.89 21.90 20.20
C ARG A 475 31.39 22.17 20.42
N GLY A 476 30.54 21.16 20.25
CA GLY A 476 29.09 21.22 20.50
C GLY A 476 28.25 21.53 19.25
N ASP A 477 26.93 21.40 19.40
CA ASP A 477 25.95 21.43 18.31
C ASP A 477 26.05 22.67 17.40
N GLU A 478 26.37 23.86 17.92
CA GLU A 478 26.51 25.08 17.11
C GLU A 478 27.72 25.03 16.19
N ALA A 479 28.86 24.56 16.70
CA ALA A 479 30.07 24.37 15.91
C ALA A 479 29.89 23.26 14.86
N ASP A 480 29.18 22.17 15.23
CA ASP A 480 28.83 21.09 14.30
C ASP A 480 27.95 21.60 13.14
N ARG A 481 26.94 22.43 13.41
CA ARG A 481 26.04 23.03 12.39
C ARG A 481 26.70 24.12 11.53
N THR A 482 27.88 24.61 11.90
CA THR A 482 28.57 25.71 11.23
C THR A 482 29.94 25.27 10.68
N ALA A 483 30.98 25.30 11.49
CA ALA A 483 32.33 24.91 11.12
C ALA A 483 32.42 23.42 10.72
N GLY A 484 31.64 22.55 11.35
CA GLY A 484 31.58 21.13 11.02
C GLY A 484 30.98 20.86 9.63
N VAL A 485 29.95 21.61 9.23
CA VAL A 485 29.39 21.55 7.86
C VAL A 485 30.41 21.97 6.81
N GLU A 486 31.14 23.07 7.03
CA GLU A 486 32.17 23.52 6.09
C GLU A 486 33.39 22.56 6.05
N ARG A 487 33.77 21.96 7.19
CA ARG A 487 34.78 20.88 7.23
C ARG A 487 34.33 19.64 6.44
N ALA A 488 33.06 19.23 6.56
CA ALA A 488 32.51 18.13 5.78
C ALA A 488 32.51 18.44 4.26
N ILE A 489 32.13 19.66 3.86
CA ILE A 489 32.19 20.11 2.46
C ILE A 489 33.63 20.06 1.93
N ALA A 490 34.62 20.51 2.71
CA ALA A 490 36.03 20.44 2.33
C ALA A 490 36.52 18.98 2.18
N ALA A 491 36.25 18.12 3.16
CA ALA A 491 36.64 16.72 3.14
C ALA A 491 36.05 15.96 1.93
N PHE A 492 34.75 16.11 1.66
CA PHE A 492 34.11 15.48 0.51
C PHE A 492 34.62 16.02 -0.82
N ARG A 493 34.96 17.31 -0.92
CA ARG A 493 35.66 17.88 -2.09
C ARG A 493 37.05 17.27 -2.31
N GLU A 494 37.77 16.91 -1.24
CA GLU A 494 39.07 16.25 -1.32
C GLU A 494 38.96 14.77 -1.75
N LEU A 495 37.87 14.09 -1.38
CA LEU A 495 37.59 12.70 -1.77
C LEU A 495 36.99 12.56 -3.18
N LEU A 496 36.27 13.58 -3.68
CA LEU A 496 35.58 13.57 -4.97
C LEU A 496 36.43 13.14 -6.19
N PRO A 497 37.72 13.53 -6.33
CA PRO A 497 38.57 13.05 -7.43
C PRO A 497 38.72 11.52 -7.44
N LEU A 498 38.96 10.91 -6.28
CA LEU A 498 39.09 9.46 -6.13
C LEU A 498 37.73 8.75 -6.28
N ALA A 499 36.64 9.36 -5.78
CA ALA A 499 35.28 8.86 -5.98
C ALA A 499 34.97 8.71 -7.49
N ARG A 500 35.29 9.76 -8.28
CA ARG A 500 35.12 9.80 -9.75
C ARG A 500 36.01 8.79 -10.48
N GLU A 501 37.28 8.69 -10.10
CA GLU A 501 38.24 7.70 -10.62
C GLU A 501 37.71 6.27 -10.46
N LEU A 502 37.38 5.89 -9.22
CA LEU A 502 36.87 4.56 -8.87
C LEU A 502 35.48 4.31 -9.47
N GLY A 503 34.67 5.34 -9.66
CA GLY A 503 33.25 5.21 -10.02
C GLY A 503 32.36 4.90 -8.80
N LEU A 504 32.80 5.30 -7.60
CA LEU A 504 32.04 5.18 -6.36
C LEU A 504 31.26 6.46 -6.07
N ARG A 505 30.01 6.33 -5.61
CA ARG A 505 29.31 7.45 -4.96
C ARG A 505 29.62 7.48 -3.46
N MET A 506 29.45 8.63 -2.83
CA MET A 506 29.65 8.84 -1.40
C MET A 506 28.33 9.25 -0.75
N THR A 507 28.08 8.80 0.49
CA THR A 507 26.84 9.07 1.21
C THR A 507 27.08 9.51 2.65
N ILE A 508 26.26 10.45 3.09
CA ILE A 508 26.21 11.00 4.44
C ILE A 508 24.97 10.44 5.13
N GLU A 509 25.15 9.84 6.30
CA GLU A 509 24.06 9.32 7.13
C GLU A 509 23.59 10.37 8.13
N ASN A 510 22.29 10.47 8.37
CA ASN A 510 21.77 11.18 9.54
C ASN A 510 22.13 10.37 10.80
N HIS A 511 23.17 10.79 11.51
CA HIS A 511 23.72 10.06 12.67
C HIS A 511 24.23 11.00 13.79
N GLY A 512 24.55 12.26 13.46
CA GLY A 512 24.83 13.30 14.44
C GLY A 512 25.76 14.39 13.92
N GLY A 513 26.13 15.32 14.80
CA GLY A 513 27.04 16.41 14.44
C GLY A 513 26.52 17.21 13.23
N PRO A 514 27.35 17.44 12.19
CA PRO A 514 26.91 18.18 10.99
C PRO A 514 25.81 17.47 10.19
N SER A 515 25.60 16.16 10.36
CA SER A 515 24.53 15.39 9.71
C SER A 515 23.29 15.19 10.58
N LYS A 516 23.16 15.91 11.70
CA LYS A 516 22.05 15.74 12.65
C LYS A 516 20.65 16.02 12.06
N THR A 517 20.55 16.85 11.03
CA THR A 517 19.27 17.24 10.39
C THR A 517 19.32 17.10 8.88
N ALA A 518 18.16 17.00 8.22
CA ALA A 518 18.11 16.93 6.76
C ALA A 518 18.76 18.17 6.11
N ASP A 519 18.50 19.36 6.66
CA ASP A 519 18.99 20.63 6.11
C ASP A 519 20.54 20.73 6.17
N GLY A 520 21.16 20.16 7.22
CA GLY A 520 22.62 20.05 7.33
C GLY A 520 23.22 19.15 6.26
N ILE A 521 22.64 17.96 6.06
CA ILE A 521 23.05 17.01 5.02
C ILE A 521 22.86 17.60 3.62
N VAL A 522 21.70 18.22 3.35
CA VAL A 522 21.40 18.88 2.06
C VAL A 522 22.40 20.00 1.77
N ARG A 523 22.80 20.80 2.76
CA ARG A 523 23.85 21.83 2.60
C ARG A 523 25.20 21.22 2.24
N ILE A 524 25.59 20.09 2.82
CA ILE A 524 26.87 19.42 2.47
C ILE A 524 26.80 18.84 1.05
N ILE A 525 25.68 18.22 0.66
CA ILE A 525 25.46 17.69 -0.70
C ILE A 525 25.50 18.82 -1.74
N GLN A 526 24.78 19.92 -1.51
CA GLN A 526 24.77 21.10 -2.40
C GLN A 526 26.13 21.81 -2.44
N GLY A 527 26.88 21.82 -1.33
CA GLY A 527 28.23 22.37 -1.26
C GLY A 527 29.31 21.53 -1.97
N THR A 528 29.00 20.30 -2.38
CA THR A 528 29.97 19.34 -2.95
C THR A 528 29.68 19.03 -4.43
N ASP A 529 29.06 17.88 -4.73
CA ASP A 529 28.63 17.48 -6.06
C ASP A 529 27.47 16.48 -5.93
N PRO A 530 26.21 16.91 -6.10
CA PRO A 530 25.02 16.05 -5.93
C PRO A 530 24.93 14.83 -6.87
N ALA A 531 25.74 14.75 -7.94
CA ALA A 531 25.78 13.57 -8.81
C ALA A 531 26.66 12.43 -8.23
N TRP A 532 27.51 12.77 -7.25
CA TRP A 532 28.50 11.88 -6.63
C TRP A 532 28.36 11.78 -5.10
N VAL A 533 27.78 12.79 -4.46
CA VAL A 533 27.48 12.86 -3.02
C VAL A 533 25.97 12.85 -2.81
N GLY A 534 25.49 12.03 -1.88
CA GLY A 534 24.08 11.97 -1.49
C GLY A 534 23.90 11.55 -0.03
N SER A 535 22.73 11.02 0.31
CA SER A 535 22.42 10.55 1.67
C SER A 535 22.39 9.01 1.78
N CYS A 536 22.76 8.52 2.96
CA CYS A 536 22.19 7.33 3.55
C CYS A 536 21.02 7.82 4.40
N LEU A 537 19.81 7.31 4.17
CA LEU A 537 18.64 7.72 4.94
C LEU A 537 18.38 6.68 6.02
N ASP A 538 18.71 7.01 7.27
CA ASP A 538 18.48 6.17 8.44
C ASP A 538 17.11 6.55 9.06
N PHE A 539 16.24 5.56 9.27
CA PHE A 539 14.91 5.76 9.86
C PHE A 539 14.92 5.86 11.40
N GLY A 540 16.04 5.54 12.04
CA GLY A 540 16.23 5.45 13.48
C GLY A 540 16.81 6.69 14.17
N ASN A 541 17.53 7.57 13.47
CA ASN A 541 18.37 8.60 14.11
C ASN A 541 17.71 10.00 14.22
N TRP A 542 16.39 10.05 14.28
CA TRP A 542 15.62 11.29 14.40
C TRP A 542 15.27 11.58 15.86
N GLU A 543 15.61 12.79 16.35
CA GLU A 543 15.23 13.25 17.70
C GLU A 543 13.71 13.42 17.81
N ASP A 544 13.08 14.02 16.80
CA ASP A 544 11.62 14.08 16.66
C ASP A 544 11.10 12.92 15.79
N ARG A 545 10.44 11.95 16.43
CA ARG A 545 9.83 10.77 15.80
C ARG A 545 8.50 11.04 15.10
N GLN A 546 7.88 12.19 15.33
CA GLN A 546 6.64 12.60 14.65
C GLN A 546 6.99 13.44 13.40
N GLY A 547 7.88 14.42 13.53
CA GLY A 547 8.37 15.23 12.40
C GLY A 547 9.23 14.47 11.38
N MET A 548 9.82 13.32 11.74
CA MET A 548 10.77 12.60 10.86
C MET A 548 10.23 12.29 9.46
N TYR A 549 8.92 12.09 9.28
CA TYR A 549 8.33 11.77 7.97
C TYR A 549 8.50 12.91 6.95
N GLY A 550 8.64 14.17 7.40
CA GLY A 550 8.98 15.31 6.55
C GLY A 550 10.48 15.40 6.25
N GLU A 551 11.34 15.14 7.23
CA GLU A 551 12.81 15.07 7.03
C GLU A 551 13.19 13.92 6.06
N ILE A 552 12.46 12.80 6.12
CA ILE A 552 12.56 11.68 5.17
C ILE A 552 12.23 12.16 3.74
N GLU A 553 11.18 12.95 3.54
CA GLU A 553 10.83 13.51 2.22
C GLU A 553 11.86 14.54 1.71
N LYS A 554 12.50 15.31 2.61
CA LYS A 554 13.62 16.19 2.25
C LYS A 554 14.86 15.41 1.76
N LEU A 555 15.21 14.30 2.42
CA LEU A 555 16.43 13.53 2.12
C LEU A 555 16.27 12.50 1.01
N ALA A 556 15.08 11.91 0.85
CA ALA A 556 14.82 10.82 -0.09
C ALA A 556 15.24 11.09 -1.55
N PRO A 557 15.10 12.31 -2.12
CA PRO A 557 15.61 12.61 -3.47
C PRO A 557 17.12 12.36 -3.64
N PHE A 558 17.90 12.58 -2.58
CA PHE A 558 19.36 12.41 -2.55
C PHE A 558 19.82 11.04 -2.05
N ALA A 559 18.90 10.20 -1.54
CA ALA A 559 19.24 8.97 -0.85
C ALA A 559 19.65 7.86 -1.83
N TYR A 560 20.89 7.37 -1.76
CA TYR A 560 21.35 6.25 -2.60
C TYR A 560 21.03 4.88 -2.01
N HIS A 561 20.93 4.79 -0.69
CA HIS A 561 20.51 3.62 0.09
C HIS A 561 19.86 4.10 1.41
N THR A 562 19.16 3.22 2.13
CA THR A 562 18.57 3.53 3.45
C THR A 562 18.97 2.52 4.51
N HIS A 563 19.05 2.94 5.76
CA HIS A 563 19.13 2.06 6.92
C HIS A 563 17.76 1.97 7.61
N LEU A 564 17.13 0.79 7.52
CA LEU A 564 15.91 0.44 8.21
C LEU A 564 16.25 0.06 9.66
N LYS A 565 16.61 1.05 10.48
CA LYS A 565 16.96 0.81 11.88
C LYS A 565 15.74 0.28 12.65
N CYS A 566 15.91 -0.84 13.35
CA CYS A 566 14.81 -1.56 14.01
C CYS A 566 15.28 -2.26 15.29
N HIS A 567 14.39 -2.38 16.28
CA HIS A 567 14.72 -2.83 17.63
C HIS A 567 13.76 -3.90 18.15
N ASP A 568 12.48 -3.57 18.25
CA ASP A 568 11.46 -4.40 18.85
C ASP A 568 10.23 -4.47 17.94
N PHE A 569 9.50 -5.59 18.00
CA PHE A 569 8.36 -5.87 17.13
C PHE A 569 7.14 -6.25 17.95
N ASP A 570 5.98 -5.78 17.52
CA ASP A 570 4.71 -6.06 18.18
C ASP A 570 4.15 -7.47 17.83
N ARG A 571 2.98 -7.80 18.40
CA ARG A 571 2.31 -9.09 18.17
C ARG A 571 1.76 -9.28 16.75
N TYR A 572 1.80 -8.26 15.90
CA TYR A 572 1.40 -8.31 14.49
C TYR A 572 2.60 -8.30 13.53
N GLY A 573 3.82 -8.16 14.07
CA GLY A 573 5.08 -8.14 13.32
C GLY A 573 5.43 -6.78 12.72
N ASP A 574 4.79 -5.70 13.17
CA ASP A 574 5.22 -4.32 12.85
C ASP A 574 6.26 -3.84 13.88
N GLU A 575 7.13 -2.89 13.52
CA GLU A 575 8.18 -2.36 14.41
C GLU A 575 7.58 -1.39 15.43
N ALA A 576 8.03 -1.45 16.69
CA ALA A 576 7.36 -0.84 17.84
C ALA A 576 7.62 0.67 18.02
N ALA A 577 8.66 1.22 17.39
CA ALA A 577 9.09 2.61 17.52
C ALA A 577 8.96 3.42 16.22
N ILE A 578 8.94 2.76 15.05
CA ILE A 578 8.89 3.38 13.73
C ILE A 578 7.69 2.82 12.94
N ASP A 579 6.76 3.70 12.57
CA ASP A 579 5.70 3.37 11.62
C ASP A 579 6.28 3.23 10.21
N TYR A 580 6.76 2.03 9.88
CA TYR A 580 7.30 1.72 8.56
C TYR A 580 6.26 1.82 7.43
N ARG A 581 4.96 1.84 7.73
CA ARG A 581 3.90 2.06 6.73
C ARG A 581 3.91 3.52 6.28
N LYS A 582 3.96 4.47 7.23
CA LYS A 582 4.19 5.90 6.95
C LYS A 582 5.57 6.14 6.33
N ALA A 583 6.62 5.51 6.87
CA ALA A 583 8.01 5.73 6.45
C ALA A 583 8.26 5.32 4.99
N PHE A 584 7.80 4.13 4.58
CA PHE A 584 7.84 3.72 3.17
C PHE A 584 6.88 4.52 2.29
N GLY A 585 5.75 4.98 2.83
CA GLY A 585 4.87 5.92 2.14
C GLY A 585 5.58 7.22 1.73
N SER A 586 6.27 7.87 2.68
CA SER A 586 7.10 9.07 2.41
C SER A 586 8.21 8.78 1.40
N LEU A 587 8.96 7.68 1.59
CA LEU A 587 10.07 7.33 0.70
C LEU A 587 9.58 7.05 -0.73
N ALA A 588 8.50 6.28 -0.90
CA ALA A 588 7.95 5.89 -2.19
C ALA A 588 7.35 7.08 -2.97
N ARG A 589 6.76 8.09 -2.30
CA ARG A 589 6.23 9.31 -2.95
C ARG A 589 7.29 10.05 -3.78
N THR A 590 8.57 9.96 -3.41
CA THR A 590 9.68 10.57 -4.17
C THR A 590 10.09 9.79 -5.43
N GLY A 591 9.54 8.59 -5.65
CA GLY A 591 9.98 7.67 -6.71
C GLY A 591 11.30 6.97 -6.39
N TYR A 592 11.59 6.76 -5.10
CA TYR A 592 12.70 5.95 -4.63
C TYR A 592 12.47 4.47 -4.95
N GLY A 593 13.53 3.78 -5.38
CA GLY A 593 13.55 2.34 -5.62
C GLY A 593 14.97 1.79 -5.64
N ARG A 594 15.76 2.10 -4.61
CA ARG A 594 17.19 1.70 -4.49
C ARG A 594 17.35 0.59 -3.43
N ALA A 595 18.41 0.63 -2.62
CA ALA A 595 18.69 -0.40 -1.62
C ALA A 595 18.09 -0.04 -0.25
N LEU A 596 17.19 -0.89 0.25
CA LEU A 596 16.72 -0.84 1.64
C LEU A 596 17.56 -1.80 2.48
N SER A 597 18.44 -1.30 3.35
CA SER A 597 19.29 -2.12 4.20
C SER A 597 18.74 -2.20 5.62
N ILE A 598 18.39 -3.40 6.08
CA ILE A 598 17.97 -3.66 7.47
C ILE A 598 19.14 -3.40 8.42
N GLU A 599 18.91 -2.63 9.48
CA GLU A 599 19.89 -2.43 10.55
C GLU A 599 19.23 -2.76 11.89
N PHE A 600 19.62 -3.86 12.52
CA PHE A 600 18.99 -4.32 13.77
C PHE A 600 19.83 -3.93 15.00
N GLU A 601 19.23 -3.15 15.90
CA GLU A 601 19.82 -2.71 17.18
C GLU A 601 18.99 -3.14 18.41
N GLY A 602 18.09 -4.11 18.22
CA GLY A 602 17.29 -4.67 19.30
C GLY A 602 18.10 -5.54 20.26
N LYS A 603 17.54 -5.76 21.46
CA LYS A 603 18.16 -6.59 22.52
C LYS A 603 17.90 -8.09 22.36
N GLY A 604 17.13 -8.49 21.35
CA GLY A 604 16.79 -9.88 21.04
C GLY A 604 17.83 -10.55 20.13
N ASP A 605 17.50 -11.75 19.64
CA ASP A 605 18.36 -12.41 18.66
C ASP A 605 18.34 -11.68 17.30
N ALA A 606 19.54 -11.40 16.78
CA ALA A 606 19.74 -10.69 15.52
C ALA A 606 19.15 -11.42 14.30
N VAL A 607 19.15 -12.76 14.28
CA VAL A 607 18.53 -13.52 13.18
C VAL A 607 17.01 -13.40 13.24
N GLU A 608 16.40 -13.45 14.43
CA GLU A 608 14.96 -13.22 14.59
C GLU A 608 14.58 -11.77 14.21
N GLY A 609 15.30 -10.77 14.72
CA GLY A 609 15.06 -9.35 14.45
C GLY A 609 15.16 -8.99 12.96
N VAL A 610 16.25 -9.40 12.31
CA VAL A 610 16.43 -9.18 10.86
C VAL A 610 15.40 -9.97 10.05
N THR A 611 14.99 -11.16 10.49
CA THR A 611 13.91 -11.93 9.84
C THR A 611 12.56 -11.19 9.90
N LYS A 612 12.22 -10.61 11.05
CA LYS A 612 11.01 -9.80 11.21
C LYS A 612 11.05 -8.54 10.34
N MET A 613 12.16 -7.80 10.36
CA MET A 613 12.29 -6.60 9.52
C MET A 613 12.28 -6.92 8.01
N ARG A 614 12.87 -8.05 7.60
CA ARG A 614 12.79 -8.55 6.21
C ARG A 614 11.34 -8.79 5.79
N ASP A 615 10.58 -9.53 6.58
CA ASP A 615 9.19 -9.85 6.24
C ASP A 615 8.30 -8.60 6.30
N LEU A 616 8.58 -7.66 7.22
CA LEU A 616 7.92 -6.36 7.29
C LEU A 616 8.24 -5.49 6.05
N ALA A 617 9.50 -5.44 5.62
CA ALA A 617 9.93 -4.71 4.42
C ALA A 617 9.31 -5.29 3.13
N VAL A 618 9.30 -6.62 2.96
CA VAL A 618 8.69 -7.28 1.80
C VAL A 618 7.15 -7.13 1.80
N LYS A 619 6.52 -7.10 2.98
CA LYS A 619 5.08 -6.85 3.17
C LYS A 619 4.68 -5.41 2.83
N LEU A 620 5.48 -4.42 3.22
CA LEU A 620 5.11 -3.01 3.19
C LEU A 620 5.78 -2.15 2.11
N TRP A 621 6.83 -2.64 1.43
CA TRP A 621 7.50 -1.84 0.40
C TRP A 621 6.69 -1.73 -0.88
N ILE A 622 6.67 -0.51 -1.44
CA ILE A 622 5.76 -0.07 -2.51
C ILE A 622 6.42 0.85 -3.54
N GLY A 623 7.68 1.27 -3.35
CA GLY A 623 8.34 2.24 -4.22
C GLY A 623 8.92 1.61 -5.49
N THR A 624 8.68 2.27 -6.63
CA THR A 624 9.02 1.78 -7.96
C THR A 624 10.39 2.27 -8.44
N ALA A 625 11.25 1.35 -8.83
CA ALA A 625 12.56 1.64 -9.37
C ALA A 625 12.45 2.10 -10.83
N LYS A 626 12.61 3.41 -11.07
CA LYS A 626 12.71 4.01 -12.42
C LYS A 626 13.91 3.50 -13.24
N THR A 627 14.83 2.76 -12.60
CA THR A 627 16.01 2.14 -13.21
C THR A 627 16.38 0.91 -12.38
N PRO A 628 16.58 -0.28 -12.97
CA PRO A 628 16.95 -1.48 -12.22
C PRO A 628 18.25 -1.29 -11.42
N TYR A 629 18.36 -1.92 -10.25
CA TYR A 629 19.50 -1.73 -9.35
C TYR A 629 20.89 -1.89 -10.03
N PRO A 630 21.13 -2.89 -10.92
CA PRO A 630 22.41 -2.99 -11.63
C PRO A 630 22.73 -1.80 -12.55
N ALA A 631 21.71 -1.17 -13.16
CA ALA A 631 21.89 -0.04 -14.06
C ALA A 631 22.12 1.29 -13.31
N LEU A 632 21.69 1.40 -12.04
CA LEU A 632 22.08 2.50 -11.15
C LEU A 632 23.59 2.49 -10.80
N LEU A 633 24.27 1.36 -11.02
CA LEU A 633 25.71 1.20 -10.79
C LEU A 633 26.56 1.63 -11.99
N ALA A 634 25.94 2.00 -13.12
CA ALA A 634 26.65 2.51 -14.29
C ALA A 634 27.30 3.88 -14.01
N ARG A 635 28.44 4.14 -14.67
CA ARG A 635 29.12 5.45 -14.60
C ARG A 635 28.21 6.53 -15.21
N PRO A 636 28.08 7.72 -14.60
CA PRO A 636 27.41 8.85 -15.23
C PRO A 636 28.05 9.18 -16.59
N GLY A 637 27.24 9.20 -17.65
CA GLY A 637 27.68 9.59 -19.01
C GLY A 637 27.93 8.44 -20.00
N THR A 638 28.03 7.18 -19.56
CA THR A 638 28.03 6.04 -20.50
C THR A 638 26.60 5.63 -20.83
N ARG A 639 26.13 6.00 -22.03
CA ARG A 639 24.96 5.41 -22.70
C ARG A 639 25.36 4.18 -23.50
#